data_AF-K5CBP6-F1
#
_entry.id   AF-K5CBP6-F1
#
_cell.length_a   1.000
_cell.length_b   1.000
_cell.length_c   1.000
_cell.angle_alpha   90.00
_cell.angle_beta   90.00
_cell.angle_gamma   90.00
#
_symmetry.space_group_name_H-M   'P 1'
#
loop_
_entity.id
_entity.type
_entity.pdbx_description
1 polymer ?
#
loop_
_entity_poly.entity_id
_entity_poly.type
_entity_poly.pdbx_seq_one_letter_code
_entity_poly.pdbx_strand_id
1 'polypeptide(L)'
;MKTSDIKRFTMLLFTIMLFITACSDDNIRPPYLEEEVGPTPKEFVIYDAMSYKDKPDLTSDMISKIRLIYEGFLLTDGELDMKKITTQISLTKMSNYQAVSTDIEAWYSTKKGEDIKDGLKIVFDAFKKEIPHCTVGNYGVPVSDLNVFRFNRTESEEKLIELWKQHSEKRCPAAEVSDVLYPSLYIMTPDVNQWLKDLKTTVEYIKERFPGKKIVGYIWPQYYNLKSNPDYMKFIPAEKWDKILEGCYQYLDGAIIWSNGKDEDGQTDVAWNDPKVQAMYNTTKTFIERHKANIKLDKSESSDDDGGSEPTEFYVYGALNFQNTPASLLNYGIQPISVVSEANVSEAEKQDGIYPPSIDRIQNLATNATHPVCISISTWHVDRSTNNSAMMSRFQTVHDTFKDVNSKVTIGYRGVGPTSLTSLRVTSYTQSDFQRNDSWQRYAVEPMRGIREYADVLYPEVTIINDDLETWKQDCSTVLREAKWNNPNKKIFACIMTNYFNKTGNIPEDYEPFADAYKPIKEATWLNALEYLYRRCDGIVIIGNCQKDDPIEYSENLGIMKATKTFYENHKNIIDKTLPEEEEKPVTNNLITNGGFEDKIEPSSIDPVVHTNKLVRPLRLSGFFDTTAQKTFPTADGSVTVPDNVWFHRCNNNSWFWFTYIDDISTAYAGGGTPISHSGNKSVVIYTAANADAAKYSSHANNLEHLQGVAQRLSLDNSKKYKLQFFCYRPDLVWGTTNVAANINHAEKIVVGIVSSTGANVNTDYTYEKVITLEKTEGWKEYNITFDLPDIIKKNPGKSFEKCAIFFNIVPEIDSAQKTLKTLVNLDDITLTETK
;
A
#
# COMPACT_ATOMS: atom_id res chain seq x y z
N MET A 1 -40.75 -65.26 -13.79
CA MET A 1 -39.51 -65.70 -13.12
C MET A 1 -39.63 -67.19 -12.82
N LYS A 2 -38.59 -67.98 -13.11
CA LYS A 2 -38.63 -69.43 -12.93
C LYS A 2 -38.45 -69.76 -11.45
N THR A 3 -39.03 -70.86 -10.99
CA THR A 3 -38.99 -71.33 -9.59
C THR A 3 -37.57 -71.54 -9.05
N SER A 4 -36.56 -71.61 -9.94
CA SER A 4 -35.13 -71.61 -9.61
C SER A 4 -34.60 -70.29 -9.06
N ASP A 5 -35.21 -69.18 -9.45
CA ASP A 5 -34.70 -67.83 -9.16
C ASP A 5 -35.18 -67.37 -7.78
N ILE A 6 -36.37 -67.81 -7.37
CA ILE A 6 -36.91 -67.57 -6.03
C ILE A 6 -36.09 -68.33 -4.98
N LYS A 7 -35.72 -69.59 -5.21
CA LYS A 7 -34.87 -70.35 -4.26
C LYS A 7 -33.48 -69.73 -4.07
N ARG A 8 -32.89 -69.19 -5.14
CA ARG A 8 -31.58 -68.49 -5.05
C ARG A 8 -31.69 -67.16 -4.33
N PHE A 9 -32.79 -66.43 -4.50
CA PHE A 9 -33.01 -65.16 -3.83
C PHE A 9 -33.34 -65.34 -2.33
N THR A 10 -34.13 -66.36 -1.96
CA THR A 10 -34.40 -66.67 -0.55
C THR A 10 -33.17 -67.20 0.18
N MET A 11 -32.31 -67.99 -0.50
CA MET A 11 -31.06 -68.49 0.08
C MET A 11 -30.02 -67.37 0.25
N LEU A 12 -29.98 -66.39 -0.66
CA LEU A 12 -29.10 -65.22 -0.52
C LEU A 12 -29.55 -64.29 0.62
N LEU A 13 -30.87 -64.06 0.77
CA LEU A 13 -31.43 -63.28 1.88
C LEU A 13 -31.27 -63.96 3.25
N PHE A 14 -31.40 -65.29 3.33
CA PHE A 14 -31.13 -66.04 4.57
C PHE A 14 -29.65 -66.00 4.96
N THR A 15 -28.75 -66.01 3.97
CA THR A 15 -27.30 -65.95 4.21
C THR A 15 -26.88 -64.55 4.68
N ILE A 16 -27.43 -63.49 4.08
CA ILE A 16 -27.16 -62.11 4.51
C ILE A 16 -27.74 -61.82 5.90
N MET A 17 -28.91 -62.37 6.25
CA MET A 17 -29.44 -62.23 7.63
C MET A 17 -28.61 -63.00 8.67
N LEU A 18 -28.07 -64.18 8.34
CA LEU A 18 -27.17 -64.93 9.24
C LEU A 18 -25.84 -64.21 9.50
N PHE A 19 -25.34 -63.41 8.54
CA PHE A 19 -24.14 -62.58 8.73
C PHE A 19 -24.38 -61.31 9.54
N ILE A 20 -25.62 -60.80 9.62
CA ILE A 20 -25.94 -59.58 10.39
C ILE A 20 -26.27 -59.90 11.86
N THR A 21 -26.68 -61.13 12.20
CA THR A 21 -26.97 -61.55 13.59
C THR A 21 -25.83 -62.29 14.31
N ALA A 22 -24.65 -62.46 13.71
CA ALA A 22 -23.49 -63.09 14.35
C ALA A 22 -22.40 -62.10 14.80
N CYS A 23 -22.66 -60.78 14.71
CA CYS A 23 -21.88 -59.75 15.39
C CYS A 23 -22.50 -59.44 16.76
N SER A 24 -22.42 -60.39 17.68
CA SER A 24 -22.62 -60.13 19.12
C SER A 24 -21.95 -61.23 19.93
N ASP A 25 -20.62 -61.35 19.82
CA ASP A 25 -19.83 -61.98 20.87
C ASP A 25 -18.40 -61.40 20.85
N ASP A 26 -18.05 -60.67 21.91
CA ASP A 26 -16.96 -59.70 21.95
C ASP A 26 -15.59 -60.30 22.32
N ASN A 27 -15.33 -61.60 22.12
CA ASN A 27 -14.13 -62.23 22.71
C ASN A 27 -13.40 -63.31 21.90
N ILE A 28 -13.50 -63.39 20.57
CA ILE A 28 -12.59 -64.25 19.77
C ILE A 28 -12.27 -63.59 18.42
N ARG A 29 -11.09 -62.97 18.27
CA ARG A 29 -10.53 -62.60 16.96
C ARG A 29 -9.81 -63.82 16.35
N PRO A 30 -10.12 -64.21 15.10
CA PRO A 30 -9.31 -65.20 14.37
C PRO A 30 -7.92 -64.61 14.03
N PRO A 31 -6.88 -65.43 13.87
CA PRO A 31 -5.53 -64.96 13.57
C PRO A 31 -5.51 -64.26 12.21
N TYR A 32 -4.98 -63.05 12.20
CA TYR A 32 -4.76 -62.26 10.99
C TYR A 32 -3.81 -63.03 10.07
N LEU A 33 -4.26 -63.35 8.85
CA LEU A 33 -3.34 -63.67 7.76
C LEU A 33 -2.65 -62.34 7.41
N GLU A 34 -1.37 -62.22 7.75
CA GLU A 34 -0.53 -61.11 7.28
C GLU A 34 -0.50 -61.16 5.75
N GLU A 35 -1.12 -60.17 5.09
CA GLU A 35 -0.82 -59.86 3.70
C GLU A 35 0.67 -59.49 3.61
N GLU A 36 1.37 -60.03 2.60
CA GLU A 36 2.72 -59.58 2.28
C GLU A 36 2.69 -58.08 1.97
N VAL A 37 3.15 -57.28 2.93
CA VAL A 37 3.39 -55.85 2.75
C VAL A 37 4.54 -55.73 1.75
N GLY A 38 4.21 -55.43 0.48
CA GLY A 38 5.21 -55.01 -0.49
C GLY A 38 6.05 -53.87 0.08
N PRO A 39 7.35 -53.74 -0.30
CA PRO A 39 8.24 -52.76 0.32
C PRO A 39 7.62 -51.37 0.25
N THR A 40 7.42 -50.76 1.43
CA THR A 40 6.93 -49.38 1.53
C THR A 40 7.80 -48.49 0.66
N PRO A 41 7.23 -47.68 -0.25
CA PRO A 41 8.00 -46.76 -1.07
C PRO A 41 8.90 -45.91 -0.19
N LYS A 42 10.20 -45.83 -0.53
CA LYS A 42 11.16 -45.03 0.21
C LYS A 42 10.85 -43.54 0.01
N GLU A 43 10.56 -42.83 1.09
CA GLU A 43 10.50 -41.36 1.07
C GLU A 43 11.85 -40.79 1.48
N PHE A 44 12.34 -39.81 0.73
CA PHE A 44 13.59 -39.12 1.04
C PHE A 44 13.44 -37.61 0.88
N VAL A 45 13.83 -36.84 1.88
CA VAL A 45 13.74 -35.37 1.86
C VAL A 45 15.14 -34.75 1.83
N ILE A 46 15.34 -33.76 0.98
CA ILE A 46 16.55 -32.94 0.97
C ILE A 46 16.19 -31.57 1.52
N TYR A 47 16.96 -31.08 2.48
CA TYR A 47 16.79 -29.76 3.07
C TYR A 47 17.97 -28.85 2.75
N ASP A 48 17.68 -27.57 2.55
CA ASP A 48 18.65 -26.50 2.33
C ASP A 48 18.93 -25.75 3.64
N ALA A 49 20.18 -25.83 4.10
CA ALA A 49 20.74 -25.03 5.18
C ALA A 49 22.07 -24.36 4.75
N MET A 50 22.21 -24.02 3.47
CA MET A 50 23.42 -23.41 2.93
C MET A 50 23.39 -21.87 3.01
N SER A 51 24.51 -21.27 3.40
CA SER A 51 24.65 -19.82 3.57
C SER A 51 25.45 -19.12 2.45
N TYR A 52 25.46 -19.69 1.24
CA TYR A 52 26.13 -19.05 0.10
C TYR A 52 25.50 -17.71 -0.27
N LYS A 53 26.36 -16.76 -0.64
CA LYS A 53 25.98 -15.40 -1.03
C LYS A 53 25.14 -15.45 -2.32
N ASP A 54 24.08 -14.63 -2.41
CA ASP A 54 23.20 -14.55 -3.61
C ASP A 54 22.44 -15.86 -3.95
N LYS A 55 22.34 -16.83 -3.03
CA LYS A 55 21.64 -18.11 -3.26
C LYS A 55 20.11 -17.92 -3.38
N PRO A 56 19.46 -18.43 -4.45
CA PRO A 56 18.01 -18.37 -4.59
C PRO A 56 17.28 -19.38 -3.68
N ASP A 57 15.96 -19.32 -3.67
CA ASP A 57 15.11 -20.40 -3.17
C ASP A 57 15.25 -21.63 -4.10
N LEU A 58 15.44 -22.82 -3.51
CA LEU A 58 15.65 -24.07 -4.22
C LEU A 58 14.43 -25.00 -4.18
N THR A 59 13.29 -24.51 -3.66
CA THR A 59 12.05 -25.31 -3.52
C THR A 59 11.52 -25.82 -4.85
N SER A 60 11.67 -25.06 -5.94
CA SER A 60 11.29 -25.47 -7.29
C SER A 60 12.13 -26.63 -7.82
N ASP A 61 13.35 -26.78 -7.32
CA ASP A 61 14.29 -27.86 -7.64
C ASP A 61 14.15 -29.05 -6.65
N MET A 62 13.02 -29.15 -5.93
CA MET A 62 12.71 -30.24 -4.97
C MET A 62 13.61 -30.28 -3.72
N ILE A 63 14.24 -29.16 -3.37
CA ILE A 63 15.01 -29.01 -2.12
C ILE A 63 14.18 -28.22 -1.12
N SER A 64 13.83 -28.84 0.00
CA SER A 64 12.93 -28.32 1.03
C SER A 64 13.62 -27.28 1.91
N LYS A 65 12.83 -26.37 2.48
CA LYS A 65 13.31 -25.39 3.46
C LYS A 65 13.33 -26.02 4.86
N ILE A 66 14.41 -25.79 5.62
CA ILE A 66 14.47 -26.11 7.06
C ILE A 66 14.85 -24.87 7.86
N ARG A 67 14.28 -24.71 9.05
CA ARG A 67 14.65 -23.65 9.97
C ARG A 67 15.78 -24.13 10.88
N LEU A 68 17.01 -23.73 10.59
CA LEU A 68 18.17 -23.94 11.49
C LEU A 68 18.24 -22.80 12.52
N ILE A 69 18.26 -23.11 13.82
CA ILE A 69 18.26 -22.10 14.89
C ILE A 69 19.46 -22.31 15.81
N TYR A 70 20.47 -21.44 15.67
CA TYR A 70 21.67 -21.45 16.51
C TYR A 70 21.39 -21.08 17.97
N GLU A 71 22.16 -21.67 18.90
CA GLU A 71 21.99 -21.50 20.34
C GLU A 71 21.94 -20.05 20.84
N GLY A 72 22.65 -19.11 20.21
CA GLY A 72 22.61 -17.69 20.58
C GLY A 72 21.21 -17.05 20.46
N PHE A 73 20.34 -17.67 19.66
CA PHE A 73 18.93 -17.29 19.46
C PHE A 73 17.95 -18.06 20.35
N LEU A 74 18.43 -18.94 21.23
CA LEU A 74 17.62 -19.73 22.14
C LEU A 74 18.08 -19.54 23.60
N LEU A 75 19.35 -19.20 23.80
CA LEU A 75 19.99 -19.12 25.10
C LEU A 75 20.46 -17.71 25.45
N THR A 76 20.51 -17.41 26.74
CA THR A 76 21.24 -16.27 27.33
C THR A 76 22.13 -16.84 28.44
N ASP A 77 23.43 -16.57 28.35
CA ASP A 77 24.46 -17.12 29.27
C ASP A 77 24.41 -18.65 29.43
N GLY A 78 24.06 -19.36 28.36
CA GLY A 78 24.01 -20.84 28.33
C GLY A 78 22.69 -21.45 28.85
N GLU A 79 21.76 -20.64 29.33
CA GLU A 79 20.43 -21.05 29.81
C GLU A 79 19.30 -20.61 28.88
N LEU A 80 18.17 -21.32 28.91
CA LEU A 80 17.03 -21.06 28.03
C LEU A 80 16.47 -19.64 28.25
N ASP A 81 16.29 -18.91 27.16
CA ASP A 81 15.64 -17.59 27.16
C ASP A 81 14.28 -17.69 26.45
N MET A 82 13.21 -17.73 27.25
CA MET A 82 11.85 -17.92 26.73
C MET A 82 11.39 -16.78 25.82
N LYS A 83 11.94 -15.57 25.95
CA LYS A 83 11.61 -14.46 25.04
C LYS A 83 12.22 -14.73 23.67
N LYS A 84 13.49 -15.14 23.62
CA LYS A 84 14.15 -15.53 22.37
C LYS A 84 13.49 -16.74 21.71
N ILE A 85 13.12 -17.75 22.50
CA ILE A 85 12.39 -18.94 22.01
C ILE A 85 11.04 -18.54 21.41
N THR A 86 10.26 -17.71 22.09
CA THR A 86 8.97 -17.21 21.58
C THR A 86 9.16 -16.43 20.27
N THR A 87 10.22 -15.63 20.16
CA THR A 87 10.62 -14.98 18.91
C THR A 87 10.87 -15.99 17.80
N GLN A 88 11.66 -17.03 18.05
CA GLN A 88 11.99 -18.03 17.04
C GLN A 88 10.79 -18.88 16.61
N ILE A 89 9.87 -19.17 17.54
CA ILE A 89 8.59 -19.82 17.24
C ILE A 89 7.75 -18.94 16.30
N SER A 90 7.63 -17.65 16.62
CA SER A 90 6.90 -16.69 15.79
C SER A 90 7.48 -16.61 14.38
N LEU A 91 8.81 -16.53 14.28
CA LEU A 91 9.54 -16.52 13.01
C LEU A 91 9.31 -17.77 12.16
N THR A 92 9.33 -18.93 12.80
CA THR A 92 9.10 -20.23 12.17
C THR A 92 7.68 -20.32 11.63
N LYS A 93 6.69 -19.89 12.43
CA LYS A 93 5.28 -19.83 12.04
C LYS A 93 5.04 -18.88 10.87
N MET A 94 5.57 -17.65 10.95
CA MET A 94 5.37 -16.64 9.91
C MET A 94 5.98 -17.04 8.57
N SER A 95 7.12 -17.73 8.60
CA SER A 95 7.81 -18.19 7.39
C SER A 95 7.34 -19.57 6.90
N ASN A 96 6.32 -20.15 7.55
CA ASN A 96 5.72 -21.44 7.23
C ASN A 96 6.73 -22.61 7.13
N TYR A 97 7.70 -22.66 8.04
CA TYR A 97 8.62 -23.80 8.12
C TYR A 97 7.94 -24.99 8.82
N GLN A 98 8.08 -26.17 8.21
CA GLN A 98 7.56 -27.44 8.76
C GLN A 98 8.62 -28.26 9.52
N ALA A 99 9.90 -27.99 9.24
CA ALA A 99 11.01 -28.62 9.94
C ALA A 99 11.88 -27.57 10.64
N VAL A 100 12.19 -27.83 11.90
CA VAL A 100 13.09 -27.04 12.73
C VAL A 100 14.24 -27.92 13.21
N SER A 101 15.45 -27.42 13.03
CA SER A 101 16.67 -27.95 13.64
C SER A 101 17.21 -26.89 14.60
N THR A 102 17.15 -27.13 15.91
CA THR A 102 17.90 -26.31 16.86
C THR A 102 19.37 -26.73 16.85
N ASP A 103 20.27 -25.83 17.21
CA ASP A 103 21.70 -26.09 17.26
C ASP A 103 22.28 -25.61 18.58
N ILE A 104 21.97 -26.38 19.65
CA ILE A 104 22.45 -26.20 21.01
C ILE A 104 23.57 -27.20 21.32
N GLU A 105 24.80 -26.83 20.98
CA GLU A 105 25.98 -27.68 21.16
C GLU A 105 26.68 -27.45 22.50
N ALA A 106 26.57 -26.25 23.09
CA ALA A 106 27.26 -25.92 24.34
C ALA A 106 26.93 -26.88 25.49
N TRP A 107 25.75 -27.51 25.46
CA TRP A 107 25.33 -28.47 26.48
C TRP A 107 26.01 -29.84 26.36
N TYR A 108 26.52 -30.21 25.19
CA TYR A 108 27.15 -31.52 24.97
C TYR A 108 28.39 -31.74 25.81
N SER A 109 29.15 -30.67 26.10
CA SER A 109 30.30 -30.73 26.99
C SER A 109 29.93 -30.45 28.45
N THR A 110 28.90 -29.64 28.72
CA THR A 110 28.66 -29.05 30.06
C THR A 110 27.54 -29.68 30.89
N LYS A 111 26.49 -30.23 30.29
CA LYS A 111 25.30 -30.76 30.99
C LYS A 111 25.22 -32.28 30.98
N LYS A 112 24.46 -32.97 31.83
CA LYS A 112 24.26 -34.44 31.71
C LYS A 112 23.21 -34.76 30.64
N GLY A 113 23.13 -36.03 30.22
CA GLY A 113 22.20 -36.44 29.16
C GLY A 113 20.73 -36.14 29.45
N GLU A 114 20.26 -36.41 30.66
CA GLU A 114 18.88 -36.07 31.07
C GLU A 114 18.66 -34.54 31.12
N ASP A 115 19.64 -33.75 31.58
CA ASP A 115 19.52 -32.29 31.60
C ASP A 115 19.40 -31.71 30.17
N ILE A 116 20.13 -32.29 29.20
CA ILE A 116 20.02 -31.93 27.77
C ILE A 116 18.61 -32.27 27.26
N LYS A 117 18.11 -33.47 27.58
CA LYS A 117 16.78 -33.93 27.19
C LYS A 117 15.69 -33.02 27.75
N ASP A 118 15.74 -32.67 29.02
CA ASP A 118 14.75 -31.82 29.67
C ASP A 118 14.75 -30.40 29.06
N GLY A 119 15.94 -29.83 28.85
CA GLY A 119 16.07 -28.51 28.19
C GLY A 119 15.52 -28.50 26.77
N LEU A 120 15.88 -29.48 25.95
CA LEU A 120 15.37 -29.60 24.57
C LEU A 120 13.87 -29.86 24.54
N LYS A 121 13.34 -30.67 25.48
CA LYS A 121 11.91 -30.92 25.61
C LYS A 121 11.12 -29.62 25.80
N ILE A 122 11.60 -28.72 26.67
CA ILE A 122 10.96 -27.41 26.89
C ILE A 122 10.87 -26.62 25.57
N VAL A 123 11.96 -26.57 24.80
CA VAL A 123 11.99 -25.87 23.51
C VAL A 123 11.04 -26.54 22.51
N PHE A 124 11.14 -27.86 22.34
CA PHE A 124 10.36 -28.58 21.34
C PHE A 124 8.86 -28.57 21.65
N ASP A 125 8.47 -28.71 22.92
CA ASP A 125 7.07 -28.60 23.33
C ASP A 125 6.53 -27.17 23.08
N ALA A 126 7.35 -26.13 23.27
CA ALA A 126 6.94 -24.76 22.97
C ALA A 126 6.70 -24.55 21.46
N PHE A 127 7.56 -25.09 20.59
CA PHE A 127 7.35 -25.05 19.14
C PHE A 127 6.07 -25.80 18.75
N LYS A 128 5.90 -27.03 19.24
CA LYS A 128 4.73 -27.87 18.90
C LYS A 128 3.42 -27.31 19.43
N LYS A 129 3.44 -26.59 20.54
CA LYS A 129 2.25 -25.91 21.05
C LYS A 129 1.71 -24.87 20.06
N GLU A 130 2.60 -24.09 19.45
CA GLU A 130 2.21 -22.97 18.57
C GLU A 130 2.15 -23.36 17.08
N ILE A 131 2.83 -24.46 16.71
CA ILE A 131 2.92 -25.02 15.36
C ILE A 131 2.78 -26.56 15.45
N PRO A 132 1.55 -27.10 15.59
CA PRO A 132 1.32 -28.52 15.90
C PRO A 132 1.89 -29.52 14.88
N HIS A 133 2.06 -29.11 13.63
CA HIS A 133 2.59 -29.95 12.54
C HIS A 133 4.11 -29.85 12.38
N CYS A 134 4.79 -28.99 13.14
CA CYS A 134 6.23 -28.78 13.03
C CYS A 134 7.01 -29.98 13.58
N THR A 135 7.94 -30.50 12.77
CA THR A 135 8.92 -31.51 13.21
C THR A 135 10.14 -30.81 13.79
N VAL A 136 10.51 -31.17 15.02
CA VAL A 136 11.61 -30.51 15.74
C VAL A 136 12.64 -31.52 16.21
N GLY A 137 13.92 -31.15 16.07
CA GLY A 137 15.07 -31.89 16.60
C GLY A 137 16.27 -30.97 16.80
N ASN A 138 17.34 -31.49 17.42
CA ASN A 138 18.59 -30.75 17.60
C ASN A 138 19.71 -31.34 16.74
N TYR A 139 20.47 -30.49 16.07
CA TYR A 139 21.70 -30.85 15.36
C TYR A 139 22.64 -31.65 16.26
N GLY A 140 23.23 -32.72 15.75
CA GLY A 140 24.19 -33.55 16.49
C GLY A 140 23.58 -34.57 17.46
N VAL A 141 22.25 -34.75 17.43
CA VAL A 141 21.52 -35.79 18.20
C VAL A 141 21.14 -36.96 17.28
N PRO A 142 21.30 -38.24 17.71
CA PRO A 142 21.77 -38.69 19.03
C PRO A 142 23.27 -38.92 19.15
N VAL A 143 24.05 -38.75 18.09
CA VAL A 143 25.45 -39.20 18.06
C VAL A 143 26.38 -38.16 17.45
N SER A 144 27.64 -38.19 17.88
CA SER A 144 28.70 -37.40 17.24
C SER A 144 29.07 -37.96 15.86
N ASP A 145 29.77 -37.18 15.05
CA ASP A 145 30.28 -37.60 13.76
C ASP A 145 31.42 -38.64 13.90
N LEU A 146 31.21 -39.86 13.41
CA LEU A 146 32.19 -40.95 13.49
C LEU A 146 33.41 -40.71 12.59
N ASN A 147 33.23 -40.13 11.41
CA ASN A 147 34.32 -39.90 10.47
C ASN A 147 35.28 -38.81 10.96
N VAL A 148 34.72 -37.74 11.53
CA VAL A 148 35.50 -36.69 12.19
C VAL A 148 36.17 -37.23 13.46
N PHE A 149 35.46 -38.01 14.28
CA PHE A 149 36.01 -38.62 15.49
C PHE A 149 37.21 -39.54 15.19
N ARG A 150 37.24 -40.14 14.01
CA ARG A 150 38.30 -41.04 13.54
C ARG A 150 39.61 -40.33 13.16
N PHE A 151 39.56 -39.08 12.69
CA PHE A 151 40.67 -38.46 11.96
C PHE A 151 42.01 -38.45 12.71
N ASN A 152 42.00 -38.16 14.01
CA ASN A 152 43.21 -38.07 14.83
C ASN A 152 43.43 -39.31 15.72
N ARG A 153 42.83 -40.44 15.36
CA ARG A 153 42.83 -41.68 16.14
C ARG A 153 43.56 -42.80 15.42
N THR A 154 44.23 -43.64 16.19
CA THR A 154 45.07 -44.75 15.69
C THR A 154 44.61 -46.11 16.22
N GLU A 155 43.56 -46.12 17.04
CA GLU A 155 42.92 -47.32 17.57
C GLU A 155 42.40 -48.22 16.44
N SER A 156 42.24 -49.52 16.72
CA SER A 156 41.60 -50.45 15.78
C SER A 156 40.16 -50.04 15.49
N GLU A 157 39.63 -50.46 14.34
CA GLU A 157 38.25 -50.17 13.91
C GLU A 157 37.21 -50.44 15.00
N GLU A 158 37.29 -51.63 15.62
CA GLU A 158 36.39 -52.06 16.69
C GLU A 158 36.51 -51.16 17.92
N LYS A 159 37.73 -50.82 18.33
CA LYS A 159 37.96 -49.98 19.51
C LYS A 159 37.53 -48.54 19.27
N LEU A 160 37.74 -48.03 18.06
CA LEU A 160 37.33 -46.69 17.65
C LEU A 160 35.80 -46.56 17.69
N ILE A 161 35.09 -47.54 17.15
CA ILE A 161 33.63 -47.58 17.21
C ILE A 161 33.14 -47.67 18.67
N GLU A 162 33.77 -48.49 19.52
CA GLU A 162 33.42 -48.57 20.95
C GLU A 162 33.57 -47.20 21.66
N LEU A 163 34.68 -46.50 21.43
CA LEU A 163 34.93 -45.17 22.01
C LEU A 163 33.96 -44.11 21.48
N TRP A 164 33.63 -44.16 20.19
CA TRP A 164 32.64 -43.27 19.58
C TRP A 164 31.24 -43.51 20.16
N LYS A 165 30.86 -44.78 20.36
CA LYS A 165 29.60 -45.15 21.03
C LYS A 165 29.53 -44.56 22.44
N GLN A 166 30.59 -44.74 23.24
CA GLN A 166 30.69 -44.16 24.59
C GLN A 166 30.60 -42.64 24.57
N HIS A 167 31.27 -41.98 23.62
CA HIS A 167 31.20 -40.52 23.46
C HIS A 167 29.78 -40.03 23.12
N SER A 168 29.02 -40.85 22.38
CA SER A 168 27.65 -40.52 21.93
C SER A 168 26.56 -40.80 22.98
N GLU A 169 26.81 -41.66 23.97
CA GLU A 169 25.81 -42.04 24.99
C GLU A 169 25.19 -40.84 25.71
N LYS A 170 26.00 -39.80 25.94
CA LYS A 170 25.55 -38.58 26.61
C LYS A 170 24.44 -37.83 25.86
N ARG A 171 24.38 -37.93 24.54
CA ARG A 171 23.38 -37.25 23.69
C ARG A 171 22.16 -38.11 23.42
N CYS A 172 22.24 -39.42 23.69
CA CYS A 172 21.17 -40.37 23.40
C CYS A 172 19.83 -40.04 24.09
N PRO A 173 19.76 -39.59 25.36
CA PRO A 173 18.48 -39.24 25.98
C PRO A 173 17.70 -38.16 25.20
N ALA A 174 18.37 -37.22 24.55
CA ALA A 174 17.74 -36.17 23.76
C ALA A 174 17.00 -36.70 22.51
N ALA A 175 17.34 -37.89 22.01
CA ALA A 175 16.63 -38.49 20.88
C ALA A 175 15.21 -38.95 21.23
N GLU A 176 14.92 -39.20 22.52
CA GLU A 176 13.57 -39.59 22.95
C GLU A 176 12.56 -38.46 22.70
N VAL A 177 12.97 -37.22 22.93
CA VAL A 177 12.12 -36.02 22.83
C VAL A 177 12.14 -35.37 21.46
N SER A 178 13.10 -35.72 20.60
CA SER A 178 13.21 -35.23 19.22
C SER A 178 12.20 -35.95 18.32
N ASP A 179 11.49 -35.23 17.44
CA ASP A 179 10.57 -35.85 16.47
C ASP A 179 11.35 -36.51 15.31
N VAL A 180 12.46 -35.87 14.92
CA VAL A 180 13.41 -36.32 13.88
C VAL A 180 14.83 -36.21 14.43
N LEU A 181 15.70 -37.14 14.05
CA LEU A 181 17.10 -37.18 14.47
C LEU A 181 17.99 -36.52 13.41
N TYR A 182 18.85 -35.60 13.85
CA TYR A 182 19.74 -34.82 13.00
C TYR A 182 21.22 -35.10 13.30
N PRO A 183 21.74 -36.31 13.04
CA PRO A 183 23.16 -36.60 13.27
C PRO A 183 24.05 -35.80 12.30
N SER A 184 25.23 -35.41 12.79
CA SER A 184 26.28 -34.83 11.95
C SER A 184 27.04 -35.95 11.23
N LEU A 185 27.19 -35.83 9.90
CA LEU A 185 27.77 -36.83 9.01
C LEU A 185 28.76 -36.19 8.03
N TYR A 186 29.55 -35.24 8.52
CA TYR A 186 30.58 -34.59 7.74
C TYR A 186 31.71 -35.56 7.37
N ILE A 187 32.39 -35.23 6.28
CA ILE A 187 33.54 -35.99 5.80
C ILE A 187 34.81 -35.19 6.07
N MET A 188 35.79 -35.84 6.69
CA MET A 188 37.06 -35.18 7.02
C MET A 188 38.08 -35.29 5.88
N THR A 189 38.12 -36.42 5.17
CA THR A 189 39.15 -36.70 4.16
C THR A 189 38.53 -37.10 2.82
N PRO A 190 39.29 -37.10 1.72
CA PRO A 190 38.78 -37.50 0.40
C PRO A 190 38.38 -38.98 0.26
N ASP A 191 38.47 -39.80 1.32
CA ASP A 191 38.08 -41.21 1.35
C ASP A 191 36.58 -41.40 1.63
N VAL A 192 35.79 -41.33 0.55
CA VAL A 192 34.34 -41.55 0.59
C VAL A 192 33.98 -43.01 0.96
N ASN A 193 34.84 -43.98 0.67
CA ASN A 193 34.54 -45.38 0.98
C ASN A 193 34.56 -45.61 2.50
N GLN A 194 35.55 -45.05 3.20
CA GLN A 194 35.55 -45.09 4.65
C GLN A 194 34.39 -44.29 5.24
N TRP A 195 34.04 -43.13 4.67
CA TRP A 195 32.87 -42.37 5.10
C TRP A 195 31.56 -43.17 4.95
N LEU A 196 31.36 -43.92 3.86
CA LEU A 196 30.19 -44.78 3.67
C LEU A 196 30.11 -45.90 4.72
N LYS A 197 31.26 -46.46 5.12
CA LYS A 197 31.33 -47.47 6.20
C LYS A 197 30.96 -46.86 7.56
N ASP A 198 31.45 -45.66 7.83
CA ASP A 198 31.14 -44.91 9.05
C ASP A 198 29.65 -44.54 9.07
N LEU A 199 29.10 -44.02 7.96
CA LEU A 199 27.66 -43.73 7.80
C LEU A 199 26.80 -44.94 8.12
N LYS A 200 27.10 -46.09 7.51
CA LYS A 200 26.35 -47.32 7.75
C LYS A 200 26.39 -47.71 9.24
N THR A 201 27.58 -47.70 9.84
CA THR A 201 27.77 -48.03 11.26
C THR A 201 26.97 -47.08 12.16
N THR A 202 26.99 -45.78 11.85
CA THR A 202 26.25 -44.77 12.57
C THR A 202 24.74 -45.00 12.48
N VAL A 203 24.22 -45.25 11.28
CA VAL A 203 22.78 -45.48 11.06
C VAL A 203 22.29 -46.76 11.73
N GLU A 204 23.05 -47.86 11.63
CA GLU A 204 22.71 -49.13 12.28
C GLU A 204 22.62 -48.96 13.80
N TYR A 205 23.58 -48.26 14.39
CA TYR A 205 23.56 -47.96 15.83
C TYR A 205 22.38 -47.08 16.26
N ILE A 206 22.04 -46.06 15.46
CA ILE A 206 20.86 -45.21 15.75
C ILE A 206 19.58 -46.05 15.67
N LYS A 207 19.42 -46.87 14.62
CA LYS A 207 18.22 -47.71 14.41
C LYS A 207 18.06 -48.79 15.49
N GLU A 208 19.17 -49.35 15.99
CA GLU A 208 19.17 -50.29 17.11
C GLU A 208 18.59 -49.65 18.38
N ARG A 209 18.93 -48.38 18.63
CA ARG A 209 18.55 -47.66 19.87
C ARG A 209 17.19 -46.98 19.79
N PHE A 210 16.86 -46.44 18.63
CA PHE A 210 15.68 -45.61 18.40
C PHE A 210 14.89 -46.12 17.20
N PRO A 211 14.31 -47.33 17.30
CA PRO A 211 13.59 -47.93 16.19
C PRO A 211 12.41 -47.04 15.76
N GLY A 212 12.29 -46.82 14.46
CA GLY A 212 11.20 -46.03 13.87
C GLY A 212 11.38 -44.50 13.90
N LYS A 213 12.43 -43.96 14.53
CA LYS A 213 12.76 -42.53 14.40
C LYS A 213 13.36 -42.24 13.02
N LYS A 214 12.88 -41.19 12.35
CA LYS A 214 13.47 -40.70 11.09
C LYS A 214 14.87 -40.15 11.34
N ILE A 215 15.79 -40.43 10.44
CA ILE A 215 17.19 -39.96 10.47
C ILE A 215 17.44 -39.08 9.25
N VAL A 216 17.66 -37.80 9.50
CA VAL A 216 17.96 -36.80 8.46
C VAL A 216 19.36 -36.25 8.73
N GLY A 217 20.33 -36.65 7.92
CA GLY A 217 21.75 -36.41 8.21
C GLY A 217 22.26 -35.05 7.74
N TYR A 218 23.06 -34.37 8.56
CA TYR A 218 23.79 -33.18 8.14
C TYR A 218 25.02 -33.56 7.31
N ILE A 219 25.08 -33.04 6.08
CA ILE A 219 26.22 -33.18 5.17
C ILE A 219 26.69 -31.80 4.72
N TRP A 220 27.98 -31.68 4.42
CA TRP A 220 28.60 -30.42 4.00
C TRP A 220 29.33 -30.63 2.67
N PRO A 221 29.11 -29.81 1.63
CA PRO A 221 29.85 -29.88 0.36
C PRO A 221 31.35 -29.54 0.43
N GLN A 222 31.92 -29.35 1.63
CA GLN A 222 33.34 -29.13 1.87
C GLN A 222 33.84 -30.13 2.91
N TYR A 223 35.13 -30.45 2.87
CA TYR A 223 35.73 -31.25 3.94
C TYR A 223 35.75 -30.45 5.25
N TYR A 224 35.56 -31.17 6.35
CA TYR A 224 35.37 -30.59 7.68
C TYR A 224 36.48 -29.60 8.07
N ASN A 225 36.08 -28.50 8.71
CA ASN A 225 36.91 -27.31 9.00
C ASN A 225 37.84 -27.46 10.20
N LEU A 226 38.43 -28.64 10.39
CA LEU A 226 39.50 -28.81 11.36
C LEU A 226 40.80 -28.23 10.79
N LYS A 227 41.35 -27.15 11.37
CA LYS A 227 42.52 -26.43 10.83
C LYS A 227 43.76 -27.29 10.55
N SER A 228 43.90 -28.44 11.22
CA SER A 228 45.00 -29.38 10.98
C SER A 228 44.76 -30.32 9.79
N ASN A 229 43.60 -30.26 9.15
CA ASN A 229 43.23 -31.08 8.00
C ASN A 229 43.92 -30.58 6.71
N PRO A 230 44.66 -31.43 5.97
CA PRO A 230 45.23 -31.05 4.66
C PRO A 230 44.20 -30.62 3.62
N ASP A 231 42.95 -31.05 3.79
CA ASP A 231 41.82 -30.71 2.92
C ASP A 231 40.86 -29.70 3.54
N TYR A 232 41.32 -28.95 4.56
CA TYR A 232 40.56 -27.89 5.24
C TYR A 232 39.68 -27.10 4.27
N MET A 233 38.36 -27.25 4.44
CA MET A 233 37.32 -26.51 3.72
C MET A 233 37.37 -26.58 2.19
N LYS A 234 38.18 -27.48 1.60
CA LYS A 234 38.16 -27.68 0.14
C LYS A 234 36.81 -28.24 -0.28
N PHE A 235 36.32 -27.79 -1.43
CA PHE A 235 35.09 -28.30 -2.00
C PHE A 235 35.24 -29.77 -2.41
N ILE A 236 34.23 -30.58 -2.09
CA ILE A 236 34.20 -31.99 -2.44
C ILE A 236 33.99 -32.09 -3.97
N PRO A 237 34.84 -32.84 -4.69
CA PRO A 237 34.65 -33.07 -6.12
C PRO A 237 33.28 -33.67 -6.43
N ALA A 238 32.66 -33.24 -7.54
CA ALA A 238 31.30 -33.64 -7.94
C ALA A 238 31.08 -35.16 -7.91
N GLU A 239 32.02 -35.95 -8.43
CA GLU A 239 31.96 -37.42 -8.42
C GLU A 239 31.92 -38.05 -7.01
N LYS A 240 32.53 -37.38 -6.03
CA LYS A 240 32.54 -37.80 -4.62
C LYS A 240 31.27 -37.32 -3.92
N TRP A 241 30.80 -36.13 -4.26
CA TRP A 241 29.53 -35.59 -3.77
C TRP A 241 28.34 -36.45 -4.19
N ASP A 242 28.29 -36.91 -5.45
CA ASP A 242 27.25 -37.85 -5.93
C ASP A 242 27.22 -39.13 -5.08
N LYS A 243 28.39 -39.70 -4.76
CA LYS A 243 28.49 -40.89 -3.89
C LYS A 243 28.04 -40.63 -2.45
N ILE A 244 28.26 -39.44 -1.93
CA ILE A 244 27.78 -39.03 -0.61
C ILE A 244 26.25 -38.97 -0.62
N LEU A 245 25.65 -38.32 -1.64
CA LEU A 245 24.20 -38.25 -1.82
C LEU A 245 23.57 -39.63 -1.96
N GLU A 246 24.17 -40.52 -2.76
CA GLU A 246 23.72 -41.92 -2.89
C GLU A 246 23.84 -42.70 -1.57
N GLY A 247 24.91 -42.47 -0.80
CA GLY A 247 25.06 -43.04 0.54
C GLY A 247 23.96 -42.60 1.49
N CYS A 248 23.70 -41.29 1.56
CA CYS A 248 22.57 -40.73 2.32
C CYS A 248 21.26 -41.35 1.85
N TYR A 249 21.02 -41.37 0.54
CA TYR A 249 19.82 -41.96 -0.06
C TYR A 249 19.67 -43.43 0.27
N GLN A 250 20.76 -44.20 0.42
CA GLN A 250 20.68 -45.61 0.75
C GLN A 250 20.29 -45.84 2.21
N TYR A 251 20.87 -45.10 3.16
CA TYR A 251 20.78 -45.43 4.58
C TYR A 251 19.83 -44.53 5.41
N LEU A 252 19.58 -43.30 4.97
CA LEU A 252 18.84 -42.26 5.70
C LEU A 252 17.43 -42.08 5.15
N ASP A 253 16.63 -41.31 5.89
CA ASP A 253 15.29 -40.82 5.50
C ASP A 253 15.36 -39.41 4.86
N GLY A 254 16.51 -38.75 4.98
CA GLY A 254 16.76 -37.45 4.34
C GLY A 254 18.18 -36.95 4.57
N ALA A 255 18.49 -35.81 3.96
CA ALA A 255 19.75 -35.10 4.15
C ALA A 255 19.52 -33.58 4.28
N ILE A 256 20.25 -32.94 5.19
CA ILE A 256 20.38 -31.49 5.27
C ILE A 256 21.72 -31.11 4.66
N ILE A 257 21.70 -30.35 3.57
CA ILE A 257 22.90 -29.80 2.96
C ILE A 257 23.20 -28.48 3.68
N TRP A 258 24.22 -28.48 4.52
CA TRP A 258 24.64 -27.34 5.30
C TRP A 258 25.93 -26.74 4.75
N SER A 259 26.04 -25.41 4.79
CA SER A 259 27.30 -24.72 4.51
C SER A 259 27.32 -23.36 5.23
N ASN A 260 28.47 -23.01 5.77
CA ASN A 260 28.72 -21.68 6.35
C ASN A 260 28.99 -20.60 5.27
N GLY A 261 28.97 -20.96 3.99
CA GLY A 261 29.13 -20.02 2.88
C GLY A 261 30.55 -19.50 2.68
N LYS A 262 31.56 -20.09 3.33
CA LYS A 262 32.96 -19.64 3.27
C LYS A 262 33.82 -20.46 2.31
N ASP A 263 34.82 -19.82 1.72
CA ASP A 263 35.76 -20.47 0.81
C ASP A 263 36.81 -21.30 1.57
N GLU A 264 37.76 -21.90 0.85
CA GLU A 264 38.81 -22.78 1.39
C GLU A 264 39.74 -22.08 2.39
N ASP A 265 39.74 -20.75 2.46
CA ASP A 265 40.46 -19.96 3.46
C ASP A 265 39.71 -19.83 4.80
N GLY A 266 38.43 -20.24 4.84
CA GLY A 266 37.54 -20.13 5.98
C GLY A 266 37.12 -18.71 6.35
N GLN A 267 37.38 -17.71 5.50
CA GLN A 267 37.13 -16.29 5.75
C GLN A 267 36.25 -15.65 4.67
N THR A 268 36.56 -15.93 3.39
CA THR A 268 35.96 -15.29 2.23
C THR A 268 34.55 -15.83 1.97
N ASP A 269 33.57 -14.95 1.74
CA ASP A 269 32.21 -15.36 1.35
C ASP A 269 32.18 -15.85 -0.10
N VAL A 270 31.54 -16.99 -0.34
CA VAL A 270 31.41 -17.61 -1.66
C VAL A 270 30.02 -17.32 -2.24
N ALA A 271 30.00 -16.81 -3.47
CA ALA A 271 28.77 -16.57 -4.22
C ALA A 271 28.16 -17.87 -4.75
N TRP A 272 26.83 -17.89 -4.88
CA TRP A 272 26.09 -19.05 -5.38
C TRP A 272 26.52 -19.44 -6.79
N ASN A 273 26.82 -18.46 -7.64
CA ASN A 273 27.28 -18.67 -9.00
C ASN A 273 28.76 -19.09 -9.12
N ASP A 274 29.49 -19.24 -8.01
CA ASP A 274 30.86 -19.75 -8.03
C ASP A 274 30.90 -21.14 -8.69
N PRO A 275 31.86 -21.41 -9.60
CA PRO A 275 31.95 -22.69 -10.31
C PRO A 275 31.99 -23.92 -9.38
N LYS A 276 32.60 -23.82 -8.20
CA LYS A 276 32.70 -24.92 -7.22
C LYS A 276 31.33 -25.22 -6.60
N VAL A 277 30.57 -24.17 -6.26
CA VAL A 277 29.19 -24.28 -5.75
C VAL A 277 28.27 -24.82 -6.84
N GLN A 278 28.38 -24.32 -8.06
CA GLN A 278 27.58 -24.79 -9.18
C GLN A 278 27.86 -26.26 -9.55
N ALA A 279 29.11 -26.72 -9.44
CA ALA A 279 29.44 -28.13 -9.65
C ALA A 279 28.73 -29.05 -8.64
N MET A 280 28.73 -28.67 -7.37
CA MET A 280 27.99 -29.36 -6.32
C MET A 280 26.47 -29.32 -6.58
N TYR A 281 25.95 -28.13 -6.89
CA TYR A 281 24.52 -27.93 -7.10
C TYR A 281 23.99 -28.74 -8.29
N ASN A 282 24.68 -28.71 -9.43
CA ASN A 282 24.31 -29.48 -10.62
C ASN A 282 24.34 -31.00 -10.37
N THR A 283 25.28 -31.46 -9.53
CA THR A 283 25.34 -32.85 -9.10
C THR A 283 24.11 -33.21 -8.25
N THR A 284 23.76 -32.36 -7.28
CA THR A 284 22.55 -32.52 -6.46
C THR A 284 21.28 -32.57 -7.32
N LYS A 285 21.14 -31.69 -8.32
CA LYS A 285 20.01 -31.72 -9.27
C LYS A 285 19.94 -33.02 -10.06
N THR A 286 21.09 -33.52 -10.51
CA THR A 286 21.18 -34.79 -11.24
C THR A 286 20.75 -35.97 -10.36
N PHE A 287 21.17 -35.97 -9.08
CA PHE A 287 20.72 -36.94 -8.09
C PHE A 287 19.20 -36.88 -7.85
N ILE A 288 18.65 -35.67 -7.70
CA ILE A 288 17.19 -35.46 -7.51
C ILE A 288 16.40 -36.03 -8.69
N GLU A 289 16.81 -35.72 -9.93
CA GLU A 289 16.13 -36.22 -11.12
C GLU A 289 16.19 -37.76 -11.20
N ARG A 290 17.33 -38.35 -10.83
CA ARG A 290 17.54 -39.80 -10.78
C ARG A 290 16.58 -40.50 -9.82
N HIS A 291 16.26 -39.87 -8.69
CA HIS A 291 15.43 -40.45 -7.61
C HIS A 291 14.06 -39.78 -7.43
N LYS A 292 13.61 -38.97 -8.40
CA LYS A 292 12.43 -38.09 -8.29
C LYS A 292 11.14 -38.75 -7.80
N ALA A 293 10.95 -40.04 -8.05
CA ALA A 293 9.77 -40.77 -7.58
C ALA A 293 9.69 -40.87 -6.04
N ASN A 294 10.86 -40.84 -5.40
CA ASN A 294 11.07 -41.07 -3.98
C ASN A 294 11.45 -39.79 -3.22
N ILE A 295 11.93 -38.76 -3.94
CA ILE A 295 12.19 -37.43 -3.37
C ILE A 295 10.86 -36.73 -3.06
N LYS A 296 10.69 -36.29 -1.81
CA LYS A 296 9.53 -35.51 -1.34
C LYS A 296 9.96 -34.12 -0.92
N LEU A 297 9.10 -33.14 -1.26
CA LEU A 297 9.18 -31.82 -0.66
C LEU A 297 8.47 -31.85 0.68
N ASP A 298 9.16 -31.40 1.73
CA ASP A 298 8.56 -31.11 3.02
C ASP A 298 7.86 -29.76 2.95
N LYS A 299 6.69 -29.78 2.30
CA LYS A 299 5.76 -28.66 2.18
C LYS A 299 4.64 -28.86 3.18
N SER A 300 4.18 -27.77 3.77
CA SER A 300 2.93 -27.80 4.52
C SER A 300 1.77 -28.14 3.57
N GLU A 301 0.82 -28.96 4.04
CA GLU A 301 -0.47 -29.13 3.34
C GLU A 301 -1.27 -27.82 3.33
N SER A 302 -0.95 -26.89 4.23
CA SER A 302 -1.44 -25.52 4.20
C SER A 302 -0.31 -24.58 3.79
N SER A 303 -0.28 -24.13 2.53
CA SER A 303 0.07 -22.72 2.38
C SER A 303 -0.95 -22.00 3.25
N ASP A 304 -0.57 -21.51 4.42
CA ASP A 304 -1.37 -20.60 5.26
C ASP A 304 -1.58 -19.24 4.53
N ASP A 305 -1.63 -19.27 3.19
CA ASP A 305 -2.50 -18.43 2.41
C ASP A 305 -3.90 -19.02 2.59
N ASP A 306 -4.56 -18.67 3.68
CA ASP A 306 -5.97 -18.98 3.99
C ASP A 306 -6.97 -18.43 2.94
N GLY A 307 -6.47 -18.01 1.77
CA GLY A 307 -7.16 -17.26 0.75
C GLY A 307 -7.48 -15.82 1.14
N GLY A 308 -7.23 -15.45 2.41
CA GLY A 308 -7.87 -14.32 3.07
C GLY A 308 -9.40 -14.46 3.12
N SER A 309 -10.04 -13.61 3.91
CA SER A 309 -11.50 -13.51 3.94
C SER A 309 -11.96 -12.31 3.12
N GLU A 310 -13.11 -12.42 2.46
CA GLU A 310 -13.76 -11.25 1.86
C GLU A 310 -14.10 -10.23 2.95
N PRO A 311 -13.61 -8.99 2.86
CA PRO A 311 -13.84 -7.98 3.87
C PRO A 311 -15.28 -7.44 3.82
N THR A 312 -15.81 -7.02 4.96
CA THR A 312 -17.14 -6.37 5.02
C THR A 312 -17.11 -4.91 4.55
N GLU A 313 -15.95 -4.28 4.68
CA GLU A 313 -15.60 -2.91 4.34
C GLU A 313 -14.14 -2.90 3.85
N PHE A 314 -13.82 -2.11 2.82
CA PHE A 314 -12.45 -2.00 2.33
C PHE A 314 -12.10 -0.57 1.93
N TYR A 315 -11.15 0.04 2.63
CA TYR A 315 -10.76 1.43 2.41
C TYR A 315 -9.71 1.54 1.30
N VAL A 316 -9.91 2.46 0.36
CA VAL A 316 -8.91 2.78 -0.65
C VAL A 316 -8.55 4.25 -0.49
N TYR A 317 -7.35 4.53 0.00
CA TYR A 317 -6.82 5.88 0.14
C TYR A 317 -5.77 6.16 -0.93
N GLY A 318 -5.61 7.42 -1.34
CA GLY A 318 -4.63 7.81 -2.34
C GLY A 318 -4.01 9.19 -2.13
N ALA A 319 -2.70 9.25 -2.30
CA ALA A 319 -1.92 10.47 -2.43
C ALA A 319 -1.05 10.36 -3.69
N LEU A 320 -1.67 10.63 -4.84
CA LEU A 320 -0.99 10.59 -6.14
C LEU A 320 -0.30 11.92 -6.41
N ASN A 321 0.95 11.87 -6.84
CA ASN A 321 1.75 13.04 -7.22
C ASN A 321 1.96 13.12 -8.74
N PHE A 322 1.04 12.58 -9.54
CA PHE A 322 1.07 12.72 -10.99
C PHE A 322 0.73 14.16 -11.38
N GLN A 323 1.38 14.67 -12.42
CA GLN A 323 0.99 15.95 -13.02
C GLN A 323 -0.44 15.86 -13.54
N ASN A 324 -1.21 16.93 -13.36
CA ASN A 324 -2.60 17.00 -13.81
C ASN A 324 -3.53 15.94 -13.17
N THR A 325 -3.18 15.41 -11.99
CA THR A 325 -4.10 14.54 -11.22
C THR A 325 -5.41 15.28 -10.93
N PRO A 326 -6.58 14.68 -11.19
CA PRO A 326 -7.86 15.28 -10.87
C PRO A 326 -8.00 15.60 -9.38
N ALA A 327 -8.77 16.65 -9.06
CA ALA A 327 -9.04 17.05 -7.67
C ALA A 327 -9.75 15.96 -6.86
N SER A 328 -10.44 15.04 -7.52
CA SER A 328 -11.11 13.90 -6.88
C SER A 328 -10.91 12.63 -7.69
N LEU A 329 -10.69 11.52 -6.98
CA LEU A 329 -10.55 10.17 -7.53
C LEU A 329 -11.60 9.21 -6.94
N LEU A 330 -12.70 9.75 -6.37
CA LEU A 330 -13.78 8.95 -5.79
C LEU A 330 -14.45 8.03 -6.83
N ASN A 331 -14.44 8.38 -8.12
CA ASN A 331 -14.90 7.53 -9.22
C ASN A 331 -14.02 6.28 -9.45
N TYR A 332 -12.84 6.23 -8.83
CA TYR A 332 -11.96 5.06 -8.72
C TYR A 332 -12.04 4.41 -7.33
N GLY A 333 -12.97 4.84 -6.47
CA GLY A 333 -13.05 4.41 -5.08
C GLY A 333 -11.96 4.99 -4.17
N ILE A 334 -11.12 5.90 -4.68
CA ILE A 334 -9.95 6.43 -3.95
C ILE A 334 -10.34 7.66 -3.13
N GLN A 335 -10.17 7.57 -1.82
CA GLN A 335 -10.37 8.64 -0.84
C GLN A 335 -9.08 9.43 -0.61
N PRO A 336 -9.16 10.74 -0.29
CA PRO A 336 -7.98 11.53 0.02
C PRO A 336 -7.33 11.08 1.34
N ILE A 337 -6.00 11.16 1.37
CA ILE A 337 -5.16 10.94 2.57
C ILE A 337 -3.98 11.91 2.56
N SER A 338 -3.60 12.40 3.74
CA SER A 338 -2.44 13.28 3.89
C SER A 338 -1.19 12.45 4.14
N VAL A 339 -0.38 12.23 3.09
CA VAL A 339 0.96 11.64 3.22
C VAL A 339 1.98 12.75 3.49
N VAL A 340 2.53 12.76 4.70
CA VAL A 340 3.38 13.84 5.23
C VAL A 340 4.80 13.34 5.44
N SER A 341 5.81 14.11 5.03
CA SER A 341 7.21 13.72 5.29
C SER A 341 7.60 13.99 6.75
N GLU A 342 8.53 13.21 7.30
CA GLU A 342 9.08 13.43 8.65
C GLU A 342 9.56 14.88 8.85
N ALA A 343 10.12 15.52 7.83
CA ALA A 343 10.63 16.89 7.89
C ALA A 343 9.53 17.93 8.18
N ASN A 344 8.28 17.67 7.77
CA ASN A 344 7.16 18.57 8.00
C ASN A 344 6.66 18.56 9.46
N VAL A 345 7.05 17.55 10.24
CA VAL A 345 6.63 17.38 11.66
C VAL A 345 7.83 17.38 12.61
N SER A 346 9.02 17.68 12.10
CA SER A 346 10.27 17.71 12.88
C SER A 346 10.89 19.10 12.90
N GLU A 347 11.79 19.32 13.85
CA GLU A 347 12.66 20.47 13.91
C GLU A 347 13.61 20.53 12.70
N ALA A 348 14.10 21.74 12.39
CA ALA A 348 14.97 21.94 11.22
C ALA A 348 16.38 21.37 11.40
N GLU A 349 16.85 21.24 12.64
CA GLU A 349 18.20 20.78 12.97
C GLU A 349 18.19 19.34 13.51
N LYS A 350 19.22 18.57 13.13
CA LYS A 350 19.41 17.21 13.64
C LYS A 350 20.10 17.24 15.00
N GLN A 351 19.66 16.35 15.89
CA GLN A 351 20.35 15.97 17.11
C GLN A 351 20.77 14.51 16.97
N ASP A 352 22.08 14.24 17.03
CA ASP A 352 22.64 12.88 16.85
C ASP A 352 22.16 12.14 15.58
N GLY A 353 21.98 12.89 14.49
CA GLY A 353 21.54 12.35 13.21
C GLY A 353 20.02 12.21 13.05
N ILE A 354 19.24 12.52 14.09
CA ILE A 354 17.78 12.42 14.15
C ILE A 354 17.18 13.82 14.13
N TYR A 355 16.11 14.06 13.36
CA TYR A 355 15.34 15.30 13.47
C TYR A 355 14.31 15.19 14.60
N PRO A 356 14.40 15.94 15.71
CA PRO A 356 13.42 15.81 16.80
C PRO A 356 12.00 16.22 16.37
N PRO A 357 10.93 15.64 16.95
CA PRO A 357 9.56 16.11 16.71
C PRO A 357 9.36 17.58 17.10
N SER A 358 8.64 18.34 16.27
CA SER A 358 8.33 19.76 16.49
C SER A 358 6.87 19.94 16.88
N ILE A 359 6.62 20.33 18.14
CA ILE A 359 5.28 20.46 18.70
C ILE A 359 4.41 21.41 17.87
N ASP A 360 4.91 22.60 17.55
CA ASP A 360 4.15 23.60 16.79
C ASP A 360 3.77 23.10 15.40
N ARG A 361 4.68 22.39 14.72
CA ARG A 361 4.41 21.82 13.39
C ARG A 361 3.38 20.69 13.46
N ILE A 362 3.45 19.84 14.49
CA ILE A 362 2.48 18.76 14.71
C ILE A 362 1.09 19.33 15.03
N GLN A 363 1.00 20.35 15.88
CA GLN A 363 -0.26 21.02 16.20
C GLN A 363 -0.87 21.72 14.97
N ASN A 364 -0.04 22.37 14.15
CA ASN A 364 -0.49 22.97 12.90
C ASN A 364 -0.99 21.92 11.89
N LEU A 365 -0.30 20.77 11.79
CA LEU A 365 -0.77 19.65 10.97
C LEU A 365 -2.11 19.13 11.49
N ALA A 366 -2.24 18.91 12.80
CA ALA A 366 -3.46 18.40 13.42
C ALA A 366 -4.65 19.35 13.24
N THR A 367 -4.44 20.66 13.37
CA THR A 367 -5.47 21.69 13.19
C THR A 367 -6.04 21.70 11.77
N ASN A 368 -5.19 21.50 10.77
CA ASN A 368 -5.56 21.57 9.36
C ASN A 368 -5.98 20.21 8.78
N ALA A 369 -5.75 19.11 9.49
CA ALA A 369 -6.05 17.78 8.99
C ALA A 369 -7.57 17.52 8.95
N THR A 370 -8.07 17.27 7.75
CA THR A 370 -9.47 16.86 7.48
C THR A 370 -9.58 15.39 7.05
N HIS A 371 -8.44 14.75 6.73
CA HIS A 371 -8.34 13.39 6.23
C HIS A 371 -7.33 12.59 7.06
N PRO A 372 -7.37 11.24 7.02
CA PRO A 372 -6.36 10.41 7.66
C PRO A 372 -4.94 10.87 7.33
N VAL A 373 -4.04 10.76 8.31
CA VAL A 373 -2.65 11.21 8.18
C VAL A 373 -1.72 10.00 8.21
N CYS A 374 -0.85 9.90 7.21
CA CYS A 374 0.22 8.91 7.12
C CYS A 374 1.57 9.63 7.10
N ILE A 375 2.35 9.51 8.17
CA ILE A 375 3.68 10.15 8.26
C ILE A 375 4.73 9.18 7.70
N SER A 376 5.47 9.61 6.69
CA SER A 376 6.61 8.87 6.14
C SER A 376 7.86 9.16 6.96
N ILE A 377 8.23 8.20 7.81
CA ILE A 377 9.39 8.28 8.71
C ILE A 377 10.71 8.07 7.95
N SER A 378 11.79 8.67 8.44
CA SER A 378 13.12 8.62 7.84
C SER A 378 14.26 8.46 8.84
N THR A 379 14.33 9.29 9.88
CA THR A 379 15.43 9.29 10.85
C THR A 379 15.00 8.82 12.23
N TRP A 380 13.71 8.84 12.56
CA TRP A 380 13.24 8.56 13.92
C TRP A 380 13.50 7.14 14.42
N HIS A 381 13.76 6.19 13.52
CA HIS A 381 14.02 4.79 13.87
C HIS A 381 15.51 4.41 13.84
N VAL A 382 16.44 5.37 13.66
CA VAL A 382 17.88 5.10 13.47
C VAL A 382 18.50 4.39 14.69
N ASP A 383 18.08 4.75 15.90
CA ASP A 383 18.55 4.19 17.17
C ASP A 383 17.72 2.98 17.66
N ARG A 384 16.89 2.37 16.79
CA ARG A 384 15.99 1.27 17.15
C ARG A 384 16.68 0.10 17.87
N SER A 385 17.94 -0.18 17.55
CA SER A 385 18.75 -1.25 18.14
C SER A 385 19.64 -0.80 19.32
N THR A 386 19.78 0.50 19.56
CA THR A 386 20.69 1.06 20.58
C THR A 386 19.96 1.78 21.71
N ASN A 387 18.85 2.46 21.42
CA ASN A 387 18.03 3.18 22.40
C ASN A 387 16.54 3.15 22.03
N ASN A 388 15.93 1.97 22.22
CA ASN A 388 14.53 1.74 21.86
C ASN A 388 13.56 2.69 22.59
N SER A 389 13.82 3.03 23.85
CA SER A 389 12.97 3.93 24.64
C SER A 389 12.95 5.35 24.08
N ALA A 390 14.09 5.89 23.65
CA ALA A 390 14.15 7.21 23.03
C ALA A 390 13.39 7.23 21.69
N MET A 391 13.50 6.16 20.91
CA MET A 391 12.67 5.97 19.72
C MET A 391 11.20 6.03 20.05
N MET A 392 10.71 5.18 20.96
CA MET A 392 9.30 5.16 21.33
C MET A 392 8.77 6.52 21.78
N SER A 393 9.57 7.26 22.57
CA SER A 393 9.19 8.59 23.05
C SER A 393 8.88 9.58 21.91
N ARG A 394 9.57 9.49 20.76
CA ARG A 394 9.32 10.39 19.62
C ARG A 394 7.96 10.11 18.97
N PHE A 395 7.64 8.83 18.77
CA PHE A 395 6.34 8.42 18.24
C PHE A 395 5.21 8.77 19.20
N GLN A 396 5.44 8.59 20.51
CA GLN A 396 4.51 9.03 21.54
C GLN A 396 4.26 10.54 21.48
N THR A 397 5.31 11.36 21.43
CA THR A 397 5.17 12.82 21.36
C THR A 397 4.34 13.25 20.17
N VAL A 398 4.59 12.66 18.99
CA VAL A 398 3.85 13.00 17.76
C VAL A 398 2.38 12.62 17.87
N HIS A 399 2.13 11.38 18.30
CA HIS A 399 0.78 10.88 18.49
C HIS A 399 -0.01 11.70 19.50
N ASP A 400 0.50 11.84 20.72
CA ASP A 400 -0.23 12.48 21.81
C ASP A 400 -0.48 13.96 21.50
N THR A 401 0.52 14.67 20.97
CA THR A 401 0.36 16.08 20.53
C THR A 401 -0.67 16.23 19.42
N PHE A 402 -0.69 15.30 18.45
CA PHE A 402 -1.67 15.34 17.37
C PHE A 402 -3.09 15.08 17.91
N LYS A 403 -3.26 14.05 18.75
CA LYS A 403 -4.57 13.65 19.29
C LYS A 403 -5.13 14.67 20.29
N ASP A 404 -4.28 15.40 21.00
CA ASP A 404 -4.69 16.50 21.88
C ASP A 404 -5.37 17.64 21.10
N VAL A 405 -4.95 17.89 19.86
CA VAL A 405 -5.54 18.92 18.99
C VAL A 405 -6.67 18.36 18.13
N ASN A 406 -6.50 17.17 17.55
CA ASN A 406 -7.45 16.56 16.64
C ASN A 406 -7.65 15.08 16.98
N SER A 407 -8.59 14.82 17.89
CA SER A 407 -8.92 13.46 18.33
C SER A 407 -9.68 12.63 17.30
N LYS A 408 -10.29 13.29 16.29
CA LYS A 408 -11.16 12.65 15.29
C LYS A 408 -10.39 12.03 14.13
N VAL A 409 -9.36 12.72 13.64
CA VAL A 409 -8.56 12.24 12.51
C VAL A 409 -7.64 11.11 12.97
N THR A 410 -7.55 10.06 12.16
CA THR A 410 -6.64 8.94 12.39
C THR A 410 -5.23 9.29 11.93
N ILE A 411 -4.25 8.91 12.75
CA ILE A 411 -2.82 9.09 12.46
C ILE A 411 -2.08 7.76 12.51
N GLY A 412 -1.13 7.58 11.60
CA GLY A 412 -0.17 6.47 11.66
C GLY A 412 1.09 6.77 10.84
N TYR A 413 1.99 5.80 10.79
CA TYR A 413 3.32 5.97 10.19
C TYR A 413 3.58 4.92 9.12
N ARG A 414 4.05 5.38 7.96
CA ARG A 414 4.43 4.53 6.84
C ARG A 414 5.60 3.63 7.23
N GLY A 415 5.48 2.32 6.95
CA GLY A 415 6.50 1.34 7.32
C GLY A 415 6.49 0.94 8.79
N VAL A 416 5.53 1.45 9.59
CA VAL A 416 5.23 0.96 10.94
C VAL A 416 4.09 -0.03 10.84
N GLY A 417 4.42 -1.29 11.12
CA GLY A 417 3.60 -2.43 10.70
C GLY A 417 4.37 -3.30 9.71
N PRO A 418 5.60 -3.71 10.07
CA PRO A 418 6.83 -3.76 9.25
C PRO A 418 7.08 -2.84 8.04
N THR A 419 8.37 -2.65 7.75
CA THR A 419 8.88 -2.26 6.42
C THR A 419 8.83 -3.45 5.45
N SER A 420 8.89 -3.18 4.15
CA SER A 420 8.84 -4.21 3.12
C SER A 420 10.03 -5.18 3.18
N LEU A 421 9.72 -6.48 3.28
CA LEU A 421 10.70 -7.56 3.13
C LEU A 421 11.25 -7.60 1.69
N THR A 422 10.40 -7.33 0.70
CA THR A 422 10.78 -7.20 -0.71
C THR A 422 11.83 -6.10 -0.92
N SER A 423 11.68 -4.95 -0.27
CA SER A 423 12.68 -3.87 -0.33
C SER A 423 14.04 -4.29 0.24
N LEU A 424 14.06 -5.18 1.25
CA LEU A 424 15.33 -5.72 1.77
C LEU A 424 16.05 -6.61 0.74
N ARG A 425 15.31 -7.35 -0.10
CA ARG A 425 15.93 -8.14 -1.19
C ARG A 425 16.73 -7.26 -2.15
N VAL A 426 16.25 -6.03 -2.41
CA VAL A 426 16.90 -5.07 -3.32
C VAL A 426 18.09 -4.37 -2.67
N THR A 427 18.02 -4.11 -1.37
CA THR A 427 19.07 -3.37 -0.64
C THR A 427 20.24 -4.25 -0.19
N SER A 428 19.97 -5.51 0.19
CA SER A 428 20.97 -6.54 0.51
C SER A 428 20.87 -7.68 -0.52
N TYR A 429 21.57 -7.51 -1.63
CA TYR A 429 21.54 -8.42 -2.80
C TYR A 429 21.94 -9.87 -2.44
N THR A 430 22.56 -10.07 -1.27
CA THR A 430 23.55 -11.12 -1.06
C THR A 430 23.20 -12.18 -0.02
N GLN A 431 21.99 -12.16 0.53
CA GLN A 431 21.60 -13.03 1.65
C GLN A 431 20.42 -13.94 1.28
N SER A 432 20.45 -15.19 1.76
CA SER A 432 19.37 -16.17 1.52
C SER A 432 18.05 -15.74 2.16
N ASP A 433 16.92 -16.27 1.70
CA ASP A 433 15.58 -16.01 2.29
C ASP A 433 15.55 -16.18 3.81
N PHE A 434 16.22 -17.23 4.31
CA PHE A 434 16.33 -17.51 5.73
C PHE A 434 16.99 -16.34 6.47
N GLN A 435 18.14 -15.86 5.98
CA GLN A 435 18.85 -14.72 6.57
C GLN A 435 18.06 -13.42 6.41
N ARG A 436 17.33 -13.23 5.30
CA ARG A 436 16.48 -12.06 5.08
C ARG A 436 15.31 -12.01 6.06
N ASN A 437 14.57 -13.10 6.24
CA ASN A 437 13.45 -13.12 7.18
C ASN A 437 13.91 -12.94 8.62
N ASP A 438 15.00 -13.61 9.01
CA ASP A 438 15.56 -13.47 10.36
C ASP A 438 16.11 -12.06 10.62
N SER A 439 16.89 -11.51 9.69
CA SER A 439 17.45 -10.15 9.79
C SER A 439 16.37 -9.08 9.74
N TRP A 440 15.39 -9.21 8.84
CA TRP A 440 14.22 -8.33 8.79
C TRP A 440 13.49 -8.33 10.11
N GLN A 441 13.18 -9.51 10.66
CA GLN A 441 12.49 -9.59 11.93
C GLN A 441 13.30 -8.95 13.05
N ARG A 442 14.58 -9.29 13.16
CA ARG A 442 15.45 -8.86 14.25
C ARG A 442 15.75 -7.37 14.23
N TYR A 443 16.01 -6.82 13.04
CA TYR A 443 16.51 -5.45 12.91
C TYR A 443 15.45 -4.46 12.46
N ALA A 444 14.44 -4.89 11.71
CA ALA A 444 13.41 -4.00 11.17
C ALA A 444 12.07 -4.12 11.92
N VAL A 445 11.71 -5.30 12.40
CA VAL A 445 10.38 -5.54 12.97
C VAL A 445 10.37 -5.44 14.49
N GLU A 446 11.12 -6.30 15.17
CA GLU A 446 11.07 -6.46 16.62
C GLU A 446 11.32 -5.16 17.38
N PRO A 447 12.37 -4.38 17.05
CA PRO A 447 12.61 -3.12 17.72
C PRO A 447 11.44 -2.14 17.56
N MET A 448 10.72 -2.22 16.45
CA MET A 448 9.64 -1.29 16.12
C MET A 448 8.27 -1.74 16.61
N ARG A 449 8.13 -2.90 17.25
CA ARG A 449 6.82 -3.38 17.73
C ARG A 449 6.17 -2.43 18.75
N GLY A 450 6.97 -1.84 19.65
CA GLY A 450 6.47 -0.93 20.68
C GLY A 450 5.85 0.35 20.12
N ILE A 451 6.40 0.90 19.03
CA ILE A 451 5.90 2.18 18.47
C ILE A 451 4.50 2.05 17.86
N ARG A 452 4.04 0.83 17.60
CA ARG A 452 2.69 0.55 17.09
C ARG A 452 1.62 1.04 18.06
N GLU A 453 1.93 1.13 19.36
CA GLU A 453 1.02 1.66 20.38
C GLU A 453 0.59 3.09 20.05
N TYR A 454 1.52 3.92 19.57
CA TYR A 454 1.34 5.35 19.28
C TYR A 454 0.84 5.64 17.87
N ALA A 455 -0.01 4.76 17.33
CA ALA A 455 -0.67 4.95 16.03
C ALA A 455 -2.12 4.47 16.11
N ASP A 456 -3.07 5.21 15.53
CA ASP A 456 -4.48 4.79 15.46
C ASP A 456 -4.65 3.60 14.49
N VAL A 457 -3.87 3.61 13.41
CA VAL A 457 -3.90 2.63 12.32
C VAL A 457 -2.49 2.30 11.84
N LEU A 458 -2.30 1.12 11.25
CA LEU A 458 -0.99 0.65 10.80
C LEU A 458 -0.86 0.74 9.28
N TYR A 459 0.33 1.15 8.82
CA TYR A 459 0.63 1.36 7.41
C TYR A 459 1.84 0.52 6.96
N PRO A 460 1.72 -0.83 6.91
CA PRO A 460 2.74 -1.73 6.35
C PRO A 460 3.17 -1.29 4.96
N GLU A 461 4.46 -1.37 4.67
CA GLU A 461 4.95 -1.15 3.31
C GLU A 461 5.02 -2.48 2.52
N VAL A 462 4.33 -2.55 1.38
CA VAL A 462 4.24 -3.77 0.54
C VAL A 462 4.78 -3.53 -0.87
N THR A 463 6.06 -3.14 -0.92
CA THR A 463 6.76 -2.74 -2.15
C THR A 463 6.81 -3.81 -3.24
N ILE A 464 6.53 -3.43 -4.49
CA ILE A 464 6.72 -4.25 -5.69
C ILE A 464 8.01 -3.82 -6.40
N ILE A 465 8.84 -4.79 -6.79
CA ILE A 465 10.16 -4.54 -7.40
C ILE A 465 10.26 -5.06 -8.84
N ASN A 466 9.44 -6.04 -9.19
CA ASN A 466 9.35 -6.66 -10.51
C ASN A 466 7.98 -7.35 -10.68
N ASP A 467 7.78 -8.09 -11.77
CA ASP A 467 6.54 -8.82 -12.06
C ASP A 467 6.45 -10.20 -11.38
N ASP A 468 7.45 -10.63 -10.60
CA ASP A 468 7.38 -11.87 -9.84
C ASP A 468 6.50 -11.68 -8.58
N LEU A 469 5.20 -11.84 -8.79
CA LEU A 469 4.22 -11.71 -7.73
C LEU A 469 4.18 -12.89 -6.77
N GLU A 470 4.74 -14.06 -7.09
CA GLU A 470 4.71 -15.20 -6.16
C GLU A 470 5.62 -14.94 -4.97
N THR A 471 6.85 -14.48 -5.22
CA THR A 471 7.75 -14.04 -4.16
C THR A 471 7.17 -12.85 -3.40
N TRP A 472 6.60 -11.86 -4.11
CA TRP A 472 6.00 -10.69 -3.47
C TRP A 472 4.82 -11.06 -2.57
N LYS A 473 3.94 -11.99 -2.98
CA LYS A 473 2.78 -12.44 -2.18
C LYS A 473 3.22 -13.09 -0.88
N GLN A 474 4.25 -13.94 -0.92
CA GLN A 474 4.79 -14.57 0.28
C GLN A 474 5.33 -13.53 1.27
N ASP A 475 6.10 -12.56 0.78
CA ASP A 475 6.65 -11.47 1.58
C ASP A 475 5.54 -10.56 2.12
N CYS A 476 4.57 -10.19 1.27
CA CYS A 476 3.41 -9.38 1.62
C CYS A 476 2.58 -10.03 2.72
N SER A 477 2.24 -11.32 2.59
CA SER A 477 1.53 -12.09 3.62
C SER A 477 2.26 -12.06 4.96
N THR A 478 3.59 -12.20 4.93
CA THR A 478 4.44 -12.14 6.13
C THR A 478 4.39 -10.75 6.79
N VAL A 479 4.53 -9.68 6.01
CA VAL A 479 4.44 -8.29 6.46
C VAL A 479 3.07 -8.00 7.11
N LEU A 480 1.97 -8.37 6.43
CA LEU A 480 0.61 -8.11 6.92
C LEU A 480 0.29 -8.91 8.19
N ARG A 481 0.73 -10.18 8.27
CA ARG A 481 0.56 -11.02 9.47
C ARG A 481 1.29 -10.45 10.66
N GLU A 482 2.52 -9.97 10.46
CA GLU A 482 3.31 -9.34 11.52
C GLU A 482 2.73 -7.99 11.95
N ALA A 483 2.12 -7.22 11.04
CA ALA A 483 1.40 -6.00 11.41
C ALA A 483 0.21 -6.30 12.35
N LYS A 484 -0.54 -7.39 12.10
CA LYS A 484 -1.63 -7.87 12.99
C LYS A 484 -1.13 -8.38 14.34
N TRP A 485 0.11 -8.87 14.40
CA TRP A 485 0.69 -9.45 15.60
C TRP A 485 0.65 -8.47 16.79
N ASN A 486 0.07 -8.90 17.91
CA ASN A 486 -0.19 -8.11 19.12
C ASN A 486 -1.05 -6.85 18.91
N ASN A 487 -1.70 -6.69 17.75
CA ASN A 487 -2.52 -5.53 17.42
C ASN A 487 -3.84 -5.95 16.71
N PRO A 488 -4.60 -6.93 17.23
CA PRO A 488 -5.73 -7.53 16.49
C PRO A 488 -6.87 -6.56 16.18
N ASN A 489 -6.94 -5.42 16.88
CA ASN A 489 -8.03 -4.46 16.74
C ASN A 489 -7.66 -3.23 15.89
N LYS A 490 -6.38 -3.06 15.50
CA LYS A 490 -5.97 -1.90 14.68
C LYS A 490 -6.19 -2.22 13.21
N LYS A 491 -6.82 -1.28 12.49
CA LYS A 491 -6.95 -1.37 11.03
C LYS A 491 -5.58 -1.30 10.38
N ILE A 492 -5.40 -2.08 9.32
CA ILE A 492 -4.16 -2.22 8.57
C ILE A 492 -4.42 -1.77 7.14
N PHE A 493 -3.70 -0.74 6.72
CA PHE A 493 -3.77 -0.22 5.36
C PHE A 493 -2.44 -0.44 4.64
N ALA A 494 -2.42 -1.33 3.67
CA ALA A 494 -1.18 -1.66 2.96
C ALA A 494 -0.73 -0.49 2.07
N CYS A 495 0.44 0.07 2.36
CA CYS A 495 1.05 1.13 1.56
C CYS A 495 1.74 0.54 0.35
N ILE A 496 1.25 0.91 -0.82
CA ILE A 496 1.74 0.43 -2.11
C ILE A 496 2.11 1.62 -3.00
N MET A 497 3.29 1.56 -3.62
CA MET A 497 3.79 2.60 -4.51
C MET A 497 3.33 2.31 -5.95
N THR A 498 3.08 3.36 -6.73
CA THR A 498 2.64 3.23 -8.14
C THR A 498 3.72 2.76 -9.12
N ASN A 499 4.98 2.69 -8.68
CA ASN A 499 6.15 2.42 -9.51
C ASN A 499 6.95 1.26 -8.95
N TYR A 500 7.64 0.51 -9.82
CA TYR A 500 8.58 -0.51 -9.37
C TYR A 500 9.70 0.13 -8.55
N PHE A 501 9.87 -0.36 -7.32
CA PHE A 501 10.91 0.13 -6.44
C PHE A 501 12.29 -0.34 -6.88
N ASN A 502 13.29 0.49 -6.61
CA ASN A 502 14.68 0.19 -6.90
C ASN A 502 15.60 0.83 -5.85
N LYS A 503 16.87 0.39 -5.80
CA LYS A 503 17.87 0.81 -4.82
C LYS A 503 18.15 2.31 -4.91
N THR A 504 18.08 3.00 -3.77
CA THR A 504 18.46 4.42 -3.63
C THR A 504 19.74 4.57 -2.82
N GLY A 505 20.61 5.52 -3.16
CA GLY A 505 21.86 5.81 -2.42
C GLY A 505 23.12 5.28 -3.12
N ASN A 506 24.11 4.81 -2.35
CA ASN A 506 25.34 4.22 -2.91
C ASN A 506 25.02 2.88 -3.58
N ILE A 507 24.95 2.89 -4.90
CA ILE A 507 24.73 1.74 -5.76
C ILE A 507 26.09 1.10 -6.06
N PRO A 508 26.33 -0.17 -5.70
CA PRO A 508 27.54 -0.91 -6.10
C PRO A 508 27.72 -0.90 -7.62
N GLU A 509 28.97 -0.87 -8.11
CA GLU A 509 29.26 -0.83 -9.55
C GLU A 509 28.72 -2.05 -10.32
N ASP A 510 28.50 -3.17 -9.64
CA ASP A 510 27.97 -4.42 -10.17
C ASP A 510 26.44 -4.56 -10.03
N TYR A 511 25.75 -3.55 -9.51
CA TYR A 511 24.30 -3.58 -9.38
C TYR A 511 23.61 -3.28 -10.72
N GLU A 512 23.00 -4.31 -11.30
CA GLU A 512 22.11 -4.18 -12.45
C GLU A 512 20.68 -3.89 -11.96
N PRO A 513 20.12 -2.70 -12.22
CA PRO A 513 18.73 -2.40 -11.88
C PRO A 513 17.77 -3.29 -12.67
N PHE A 514 16.62 -3.62 -12.08
CA PHE A 514 15.56 -4.31 -12.80
C PHE A 514 15.13 -3.50 -14.04
N ALA A 515 14.78 -4.18 -15.12
CA ALA A 515 14.48 -3.55 -16.42
C ALA A 515 13.38 -2.46 -16.34
N ASP A 516 12.46 -2.59 -15.39
CA ASP A 516 11.34 -1.66 -15.18
C ASP A 516 11.45 -0.83 -13.90
N ALA A 517 12.62 -0.80 -13.27
CA ALA A 517 12.89 0.05 -12.11
C ALA A 517 12.43 1.50 -12.34
N TYR A 518 11.78 2.08 -11.33
CA TYR A 518 11.19 3.41 -11.32
C TYR A 518 10.05 3.65 -12.32
N LYS A 519 9.73 2.71 -13.22
CA LYS A 519 8.59 2.85 -14.14
C LYS A 519 7.27 2.55 -13.43
N PRO A 520 6.14 3.07 -13.94
CA PRO A 520 4.81 2.66 -13.49
C PRO A 520 4.64 1.13 -13.51
N ILE A 521 3.99 0.58 -12.49
CA ILE A 521 3.71 -0.85 -12.44
C ILE A 521 2.76 -1.24 -13.57
N LYS A 522 3.02 -2.38 -14.22
CA LYS A 522 2.19 -2.86 -15.32
C LYS A 522 0.77 -3.16 -14.84
N GLU A 523 -0.21 -2.91 -15.71
CA GLU A 523 -1.65 -3.06 -15.43
C GLU A 523 -2.00 -4.41 -14.79
N ALA A 524 -1.55 -5.52 -15.39
CA ALA A 524 -1.84 -6.87 -14.89
C ALA A 524 -1.20 -7.13 -13.51
N THR A 525 0.05 -6.70 -13.33
CA THR A 525 0.78 -6.83 -12.07
C THR A 525 0.11 -6.03 -10.96
N TRP A 526 -0.32 -4.80 -11.26
CA TRP A 526 -1.04 -3.93 -10.33
C TRP A 526 -2.38 -4.53 -9.91
N LEU A 527 -3.21 -4.95 -10.86
CA LEU A 527 -4.51 -5.55 -10.57
C LEU A 527 -4.37 -6.80 -9.69
N ASN A 528 -3.43 -7.69 -10.00
CA ASN A 528 -3.21 -8.90 -9.22
C ASN A 528 -2.76 -8.59 -7.78
N ALA A 529 -1.91 -7.58 -7.59
CA ALA A 529 -1.51 -7.12 -6.27
C ALA A 529 -2.69 -6.53 -5.47
N LEU A 530 -3.55 -5.72 -6.10
CA LEU A 530 -4.75 -5.17 -5.45
C LEU A 530 -5.71 -6.29 -5.01
N GLU A 531 -5.99 -7.24 -5.89
CA GLU A 531 -6.84 -8.41 -5.60
C GLU A 531 -6.27 -9.28 -4.47
N TYR A 532 -4.94 -9.40 -4.39
CA TYR A 532 -4.28 -10.13 -3.31
C TYR A 532 -4.45 -9.43 -1.95
N LEU A 533 -4.27 -8.10 -1.92
CA LEU A 533 -4.40 -7.27 -0.72
C LEU A 533 -5.83 -7.22 -0.19
N TYR A 534 -6.82 -7.18 -1.09
CA TYR A 534 -8.25 -7.08 -0.77
C TYR A 534 -8.72 -8.06 0.30
N ARG A 535 -8.19 -9.28 0.30
CA ARG A 535 -8.63 -10.33 1.24
C ARG A 535 -7.81 -10.39 2.54
N ARG A 536 -6.79 -9.54 2.69
CA ARG A 536 -5.75 -9.72 3.73
C ARG A 536 -5.57 -8.51 4.66
N CYS A 537 -6.01 -7.33 4.23
CA CYS A 537 -5.96 -6.10 5.03
C CYS A 537 -7.29 -5.35 5.02
N ASP A 538 -7.40 -4.30 5.82
CA ASP A 538 -8.62 -3.47 5.93
C ASP A 538 -8.74 -2.44 4.80
N GLY A 539 -7.64 -2.22 4.07
CA GLY A 539 -7.60 -1.31 2.95
C GLY A 539 -6.19 -1.11 2.39
N ILE A 540 -6.05 -0.18 1.46
CA ILE A 540 -4.78 0.18 0.82
C ILE A 540 -4.56 1.69 0.85
N VAL A 541 -3.29 2.09 0.84
CA VAL A 541 -2.86 3.46 0.58
C VAL A 541 -1.99 3.48 -0.67
N ILE A 542 -2.51 4.08 -1.73
CA ILE A 542 -1.81 4.25 -3.01
C ILE A 542 -0.96 5.52 -2.94
N ILE A 543 0.35 5.37 -3.03
CA ILE A 543 1.30 6.49 -2.94
C ILE A 543 1.97 6.68 -4.30
N GLY A 544 1.80 7.88 -4.87
CA GLY A 544 2.55 8.28 -6.05
C GLY A 544 4.03 8.42 -5.73
N ASN A 545 4.89 7.71 -6.45
CA ASN A 545 6.36 7.78 -6.26
C ASN A 545 7.07 8.29 -7.52
N CYS A 546 6.58 9.39 -8.09
CA CYS A 546 7.22 10.03 -9.23
C CYS A 546 8.52 10.73 -8.85
N GLN A 547 9.55 10.55 -9.67
CA GLN A 547 10.76 11.35 -9.58
C GLN A 547 10.45 12.78 -10.03
N LYS A 548 11.03 13.79 -9.37
CA LYS A 548 10.81 15.20 -9.75
C LYS A 548 11.26 15.50 -11.18
N ASP A 549 12.33 14.84 -11.61
CA ASP A 549 12.95 15.06 -12.91
C ASP A 549 12.32 14.18 -14.02
N ASP A 550 11.43 13.25 -13.65
CA ASP A 550 10.68 12.38 -14.56
C ASP A 550 9.22 12.25 -14.06
N PRO A 551 8.43 13.34 -14.16
CA PRO A 551 7.07 13.36 -13.67
C PRO A 551 6.15 12.52 -14.56
N ILE A 552 5.27 11.74 -13.94
CA ILE A 552 4.23 11.00 -14.65
C ILE A 552 3.03 11.93 -14.83
N GLU A 553 2.54 12.07 -16.06
CA GLU A 553 1.30 12.78 -16.36
C GLU A 553 0.10 11.87 -16.15
N TYR A 554 -0.91 12.36 -15.43
CA TYR A 554 -2.16 11.64 -15.23
C TYR A 554 -2.86 11.38 -16.56
N SER A 555 -3.29 10.14 -16.76
CA SER A 555 -4.21 9.78 -17.83
C SER A 555 -5.08 8.62 -17.38
N GLU A 556 -6.37 8.66 -17.75
CA GLU A 556 -7.27 7.52 -17.59
C GLU A 556 -6.76 6.27 -18.35
N ASN A 557 -5.89 6.47 -19.34
CA ASN A 557 -5.28 5.39 -20.10
C ASN A 557 -4.04 4.76 -19.44
N LEU A 558 -3.53 5.33 -18.34
CA LEU A 558 -2.43 4.72 -17.59
C LEU A 558 -2.85 3.34 -17.08
N GLY A 559 -2.01 2.32 -17.29
CA GLY A 559 -2.30 0.95 -16.88
C GLY A 559 -2.67 0.82 -15.40
N ILE A 560 -1.99 1.57 -14.51
CA ILE A 560 -2.32 1.62 -13.08
C ILE A 560 -3.72 2.18 -12.81
N MET A 561 -4.17 3.18 -13.57
CA MET A 561 -5.50 3.78 -13.39
C MET A 561 -6.58 2.85 -13.92
N LYS A 562 -6.35 2.18 -15.06
CA LYS A 562 -7.24 1.13 -15.59
C LYS A 562 -7.41 -0.01 -14.60
N ALA A 563 -6.31 -0.57 -14.10
CA ALA A 563 -6.34 -1.66 -13.13
C ALA A 563 -7.02 -1.23 -11.82
N THR A 564 -6.78 -0.01 -11.34
CA THR A 564 -7.46 0.52 -10.14
C THR A 564 -8.97 0.69 -10.38
N LYS A 565 -9.38 1.15 -11.57
CA LYS A 565 -10.79 1.25 -11.95
C LYS A 565 -11.47 -0.12 -12.00
N THR A 566 -10.82 -1.11 -12.63
CA THR A 566 -11.31 -2.48 -12.68
C THR A 566 -11.43 -3.09 -11.28
N PHE A 567 -10.42 -2.92 -10.43
CA PHE A 567 -10.47 -3.36 -9.03
C PHE A 567 -11.65 -2.73 -8.27
N TYR A 568 -11.84 -1.42 -8.42
CA TYR A 568 -12.97 -0.72 -7.80
C TYR A 568 -14.31 -1.26 -8.29
N GLU A 569 -14.47 -1.47 -9.60
CA GLU A 569 -15.71 -2.01 -10.17
C GLU A 569 -16.00 -3.45 -9.70
N ASN A 570 -14.97 -4.28 -9.55
CA ASN A 570 -15.10 -5.65 -9.04
C ASN A 570 -15.61 -5.68 -7.59
N HIS A 571 -15.23 -4.69 -6.77
CA HIS A 571 -15.49 -4.66 -5.31
C HIS A 571 -16.32 -3.47 -4.86
N LYS A 572 -17.07 -2.87 -5.78
CA LYS A 572 -17.80 -1.60 -5.58
C LYS A 572 -18.74 -1.64 -4.38
N ASN A 573 -19.47 -2.73 -4.22
CA ASN A 573 -20.41 -2.97 -3.12
C ASN A 573 -19.76 -2.95 -1.72
N ILE A 574 -18.45 -3.21 -1.62
CA ILE A 574 -17.71 -3.20 -0.36
C ILE A 574 -16.97 -1.87 -0.18
N ILE A 575 -16.34 -1.35 -1.23
CA ILE A 575 -15.58 -0.09 -1.18
C ILE A 575 -16.51 1.10 -0.96
N ASP A 576 -17.68 1.15 -1.63
CA ASP A 576 -18.65 2.25 -1.51
C ASP A 576 -19.14 2.47 -0.07
N LYS A 577 -19.13 1.43 0.77
CA LYS A 577 -19.50 1.56 2.20
C LYS A 577 -18.51 2.40 3.01
N THR A 578 -17.28 2.49 2.52
CA THR A 578 -16.18 3.17 3.21
C THR A 578 -15.87 4.52 2.62
N LEU A 579 -16.33 4.78 1.39
CA LEU A 579 -16.28 6.12 0.85
C LEU A 579 -16.95 7.02 1.88
N PRO A 580 -16.42 8.23 2.11
CA PRO A 580 -17.24 9.22 2.78
C PRO A 580 -18.59 9.16 2.07
N GLU A 581 -19.69 9.14 2.83
CA GLU A 581 -20.96 9.61 2.28
C GLU A 581 -20.54 10.81 1.46
N GLU A 582 -20.90 10.86 0.16
CA GLU A 582 -20.73 12.11 -0.56
C GLU A 582 -21.19 13.14 0.48
N GLU A 583 -20.27 14.00 0.94
CA GLU A 583 -20.71 15.35 1.18
C GLU A 583 -21.37 15.58 -0.16
N GLU A 584 -22.70 15.46 -0.15
CA GLU A 584 -23.54 16.01 -1.17
C GLU A 584 -22.75 17.24 -1.54
N LYS A 585 -22.18 17.32 -2.76
CA LYS A 585 -21.85 18.63 -3.32
C LYS A 585 -23.02 19.45 -2.88
N PRO A 586 -22.89 20.38 -1.90
CA PRO A 586 -23.93 20.59 -0.93
C PRO A 586 -25.20 20.60 -1.74
N VAL A 587 -26.15 19.70 -1.48
CA VAL A 587 -27.50 19.97 -1.94
C VAL A 587 -27.96 21.14 -1.07
N THR A 588 -27.22 22.25 -1.12
CA THR A 588 -27.77 23.45 -1.63
C THR A 588 -28.96 23.06 -2.50
N ASN A 589 -30.11 23.34 -1.94
CA ASN A 589 -31.14 24.03 -2.66
C ASN A 589 -30.57 25.31 -3.34
N ASN A 590 -29.37 25.28 -3.95
CA ASN A 590 -28.80 26.36 -4.71
C ASN A 590 -29.52 26.30 -6.04
N LEU A 591 -30.43 27.24 -6.20
CA LEU A 591 -31.23 27.38 -7.40
C LEU A 591 -30.40 28.01 -8.54
N ILE A 592 -29.21 28.54 -8.23
CA ILE A 592 -28.22 28.97 -9.23
C ILE A 592 -27.39 27.76 -9.66
N THR A 593 -27.29 27.59 -10.97
CA THR A 593 -26.41 26.60 -11.59
C THR A 593 -25.08 27.23 -12.01
N ASN A 594 -24.00 26.45 -11.92
CA ASN A 594 -22.64 26.90 -12.23
C ASN A 594 -22.26 28.23 -11.53
N GLY A 595 -22.54 28.33 -10.24
CA GLY A 595 -22.31 29.54 -9.44
C GLY A 595 -20.84 29.90 -9.22
N GLY A 596 -19.95 28.90 -9.23
CA GLY A 596 -18.49 29.07 -9.21
C GLY A 596 -17.85 29.07 -10.60
N PHE A 597 -18.65 29.08 -11.67
CA PHE A 597 -18.19 29.18 -13.06
C PHE A 597 -17.23 28.07 -13.55
N GLU A 598 -17.04 27.00 -12.78
CA GLU A 598 -16.16 25.87 -13.08
C GLU A 598 -16.62 25.08 -14.32
N ASP A 599 -17.93 24.88 -14.46
CA ASP A 599 -18.51 24.19 -15.60
C ASP A 599 -18.39 25.05 -16.86
N LYS A 600 -18.21 24.39 -18.01
CA LYS A 600 -18.14 25.07 -19.30
C LYS A 600 -19.44 25.84 -19.56
N ILE A 601 -19.32 27.13 -19.91
CA ILE A 601 -20.44 27.97 -20.35
C ILE A 601 -20.57 27.86 -21.87
N GLU A 602 -21.63 27.22 -22.35
CA GLU A 602 -21.98 27.15 -23.77
C GLU A 602 -22.71 28.42 -24.23
N PRO A 603 -22.41 28.99 -25.42
CA PRO A 603 -21.17 29.05 -26.18
C PRO A 603 -20.17 30.09 -25.64
N SER A 604 -18.98 29.59 -25.38
CA SER A 604 -17.76 30.30 -25.00
C SER A 604 -17.05 30.89 -26.23
N SER A 605 -17.33 32.14 -26.59
CA SER A 605 -16.49 32.88 -27.56
C SER A 605 -15.24 33.42 -26.85
N ILE A 606 -14.10 33.44 -27.53
CA ILE A 606 -12.88 34.15 -27.07
C ILE A 606 -12.67 35.48 -27.81
N ASP A 607 -13.58 35.84 -28.74
CA ASP A 607 -13.54 37.05 -29.55
C ASP A 607 -14.67 38.04 -29.20
N PRO A 608 -14.43 39.35 -29.38
CA PRO A 608 -13.13 39.98 -29.68
C PRO A 608 -12.17 39.96 -28.48
N VAL A 609 -10.87 39.82 -28.78
CA VAL A 609 -9.77 39.93 -27.82
C VAL A 609 -9.66 41.36 -27.29
N VAL A 610 -9.69 41.54 -25.96
CA VAL A 610 -9.53 42.84 -25.30
C VAL A 610 -8.19 42.88 -24.58
N HIS A 611 -7.35 43.88 -24.88
CA HIS A 611 -6.02 44.07 -24.30
C HIS A 611 -5.15 42.80 -24.31
N THR A 612 -5.19 42.02 -25.41
CA THR A 612 -4.49 40.74 -25.62
C THR A 612 -5.02 39.53 -24.83
N ASN A 613 -6.03 39.70 -23.97
CA ASN A 613 -6.63 38.60 -23.20
C ASN A 613 -7.68 37.85 -24.03
N LYS A 614 -7.47 36.54 -24.22
CA LYS A 614 -8.40 35.61 -24.87
C LYS A 614 -9.27 34.91 -23.82
N LEU A 615 -10.23 35.63 -23.25
CA LEU A 615 -11.11 35.10 -22.20
C LEU A 615 -12.45 34.63 -22.76
N VAL A 616 -12.98 33.57 -22.15
CA VAL A 616 -14.28 32.98 -22.48
C VAL A 616 -15.41 33.98 -22.18
N ARG A 617 -16.41 34.09 -23.07
CA ARG A 617 -17.56 35.00 -22.90
C ARG A 617 -18.89 34.26 -22.86
N PRO A 618 -19.83 34.63 -21.96
CA PRO A 618 -21.22 34.20 -22.04
C PRO A 618 -21.97 34.81 -23.25
N LEU A 619 -23.10 34.21 -23.62
CA LEU A 619 -23.98 34.73 -24.67
C LEU A 619 -24.56 36.10 -24.33
N ARG A 620 -24.72 36.95 -25.34
CA ARG A 620 -25.36 38.26 -25.18
C ARG A 620 -26.87 38.20 -25.40
N LEU A 621 -27.63 38.71 -24.44
CA LEU A 621 -29.06 39.01 -24.58
C LEU A 621 -29.34 40.49 -24.30
N SER A 622 -30.27 41.09 -25.06
CA SER A 622 -30.68 42.48 -24.86
C SER A 622 -31.62 42.63 -23.67
N GLY A 623 -32.65 41.80 -23.61
CA GLY A 623 -33.58 41.67 -22.49
C GLY A 623 -33.31 40.42 -21.67
N PHE A 624 -33.74 40.42 -20.41
CA PHE A 624 -33.55 39.30 -19.47
C PHE A 624 -34.24 38.00 -19.90
N PHE A 625 -35.29 38.08 -20.72
CA PHE A 625 -36.11 36.94 -21.13
C PHE A 625 -36.09 36.68 -22.63
N ASP A 626 -35.19 37.32 -23.37
CA ASP A 626 -34.94 36.98 -24.76
C ASP A 626 -34.46 35.52 -24.83
N THR A 627 -35.07 34.71 -25.70
CA THR A 627 -34.77 33.27 -25.78
C THR A 627 -33.68 32.95 -26.80
N THR A 628 -33.25 33.93 -27.60
CA THR A 628 -32.28 33.74 -28.68
C THR A 628 -31.21 34.84 -28.62
N ALA A 629 -29.95 34.42 -28.68
CA ALA A 629 -28.77 35.29 -28.73
C ALA A 629 -28.08 35.17 -30.11
N GLN A 630 -27.25 36.16 -30.44
CA GLN A 630 -26.37 36.09 -31.62
C GLN A 630 -25.27 35.04 -31.41
N LYS A 631 -24.90 34.30 -32.47
CA LYS A 631 -23.87 33.24 -32.39
C LYS A 631 -22.45 33.78 -32.29
N THR A 632 -22.20 34.99 -32.80
CA THR A 632 -20.90 35.69 -32.75
C THR A 632 -21.13 37.15 -32.35
N PHE A 633 -20.18 37.76 -31.64
CA PHE A 633 -20.26 39.17 -31.27
C PHE A 633 -19.19 39.96 -32.04
N PRO A 634 -19.51 41.14 -32.63
CA PRO A 634 -20.80 41.82 -32.68
C PRO A 634 -21.68 41.45 -33.90
N THR A 635 -21.27 40.46 -34.70
CA THR A 635 -21.89 40.10 -35.99
C THR A 635 -23.22 39.37 -35.82
N ALA A 636 -24.26 39.82 -36.52
CA ALA A 636 -25.62 39.28 -36.39
C ALA A 636 -25.84 37.91 -37.07
N ASP A 637 -24.78 37.19 -37.45
CA ASP A 637 -24.89 35.93 -38.20
C ASP A 637 -25.23 34.75 -37.29
N GLY A 638 -26.45 34.25 -37.45
CA GLY A 638 -26.97 33.08 -36.75
C GLY A 638 -27.52 33.39 -35.35
N SER A 639 -28.62 32.72 -34.98
CA SER A 639 -29.22 32.77 -33.65
C SER A 639 -29.04 31.44 -32.92
N VAL A 640 -28.75 31.49 -31.62
CA VAL A 640 -28.70 30.32 -30.73
C VAL A 640 -29.71 30.49 -29.60
N THR A 641 -30.44 29.43 -29.27
CA THR A 641 -31.36 29.44 -28.13
C THR A 641 -30.57 29.40 -26.83
N VAL A 642 -30.90 30.30 -25.91
CA VAL A 642 -30.33 30.31 -24.56
C VAL A 642 -31.32 29.58 -23.65
N PRO A 643 -30.93 28.48 -22.98
CA PRO A 643 -31.76 27.83 -21.97
C PRO A 643 -31.93 28.69 -20.71
N ASP A 644 -32.94 28.36 -19.91
CA ASP A 644 -32.99 28.81 -18.51
C ASP A 644 -31.85 28.13 -17.72
N ASN A 645 -31.44 28.69 -16.59
CA ASN A 645 -30.29 28.22 -15.79
C ASN A 645 -28.94 28.27 -16.54
N VAL A 646 -28.78 29.19 -17.50
CA VAL A 646 -27.48 29.46 -18.13
C VAL A 646 -27.13 30.91 -17.88
N TRP A 647 -25.89 31.18 -17.46
CA TRP A 647 -25.36 32.53 -17.32
C TRP A 647 -25.22 33.21 -18.69
N PHE A 648 -25.72 34.43 -18.80
CA PHE A 648 -25.62 35.24 -20.02
C PHE A 648 -25.20 36.68 -19.68
N HIS A 649 -24.52 37.30 -20.64
CA HIS A 649 -24.20 38.72 -20.62
C HIS A 649 -25.45 39.53 -21.02
N ARG A 650 -25.97 40.32 -20.09
CA ARG A 650 -27.10 41.23 -20.38
C ARG A 650 -26.54 42.58 -20.81
N CYS A 651 -26.87 43.02 -22.02
CA CYS A 651 -26.53 44.38 -22.47
C CYS A 651 -27.51 44.89 -23.53
N ASN A 652 -28.18 46.00 -23.22
CA ASN A 652 -29.23 46.61 -24.04
C ASN A 652 -28.71 47.26 -25.35
N ASN A 653 -27.40 47.28 -25.61
CA ASN A 653 -26.82 47.84 -26.83
C ASN A 653 -25.62 47.02 -27.35
N ASN A 654 -25.35 47.07 -28.66
CA ASN A 654 -24.32 46.29 -29.35
C ASN A 654 -22.94 46.99 -29.37
N SER A 655 -22.57 47.67 -28.28
CA SER A 655 -21.38 48.55 -28.23
C SER A 655 -20.13 47.85 -27.66
N TRP A 656 -18.97 48.10 -28.28
CA TRP A 656 -17.66 47.47 -28.01
C TRP A 656 -16.96 47.88 -26.70
N PHE A 657 -17.69 48.36 -25.69
CA PHE A 657 -17.08 48.89 -24.45
C PHE A 657 -17.51 48.15 -23.18
N TRP A 658 -18.33 47.10 -23.33
CA TRP A 658 -19.15 46.50 -22.28
C TRP A 658 -19.01 44.98 -22.37
N PHE A 659 -18.42 44.35 -21.34
CA PHE A 659 -17.98 42.97 -21.48
C PHE A 659 -18.15 42.15 -20.19
N THR A 660 -18.54 40.89 -20.38
CA THR A 660 -18.52 39.86 -19.34
C THR A 660 -17.66 38.69 -19.80
N TYR A 661 -16.76 38.24 -18.93
CA TYR A 661 -15.81 37.16 -19.20
C TYR A 661 -15.82 36.12 -18.09
N ILE A 662 -15.36 34.91 -18.41
CA ILE A 662 -14.94 33.91 -17.43
C ILE A 662 -13.42 33.96 -17.38
N ASP A 663 -12.89 34.23 -16.19
CA ASP A 663 -11.46 34.28 -15.91
C ASP A 663 -11.04 32.95 -15.27
N ASP A 664 -10.25 32.17 -15.99
CA ASP A 664 -9.79 30.81 -15.63
C ASP A 664 -8.29 30.72 -15.35
N ILE A 665 -7.58 31.84 -15.48
CA ILE A 665 -6.12 31.91 -15.42
C ILE A 665 -5.63 32.94 -14.41
N SER A 666 -6.48 33.89 -14.00
CA SER A 666 -6.12 35.05 -13.18
C SER A 666 -4.84 35.79 -13.65
N THR A 667 -4.38 35.55 -14.88
CA THR A 667 -3.19 36.19 -15.46
C THR A 667 -3.53 37.46 -16.21
N ALA A 668 -4.77 37.95 -16.12
CA ALA A 668 -5.14 39.25 -16.65
C ALA A 668 -4.60 40.39 -15.75
N TYR A 669 -3.28 40.39 -15.51
CA TYR A 669 -2.52 41.55 -15.10
C TYR A 669 -1.16 41.58 -15.80
N ALA A 670 -1.00 42.52 -16.74
CA ALA A 670 0.30 43.09 -17.04
C ALA A 670 0.69 43.99 -15.86
N GLY A 671 1.31 43.44 -14.82
CA GLY A 671 1.79 44.26 -13.70
C GLY A 671 1.93 43.63 -12.31
N GLY A 672 2.00 42.30 -12.16
CA GLY A 672 2.50 41.69 -10.91
C GLY A 672 1.51 41.55 -9.75
N GLY A 673 0.20 41.52 -10.01
CA GLY A 673 -0.78 41.08 -9.00
C GLY A 673 -0.77 39.56 -8.84
N THR A 674 -0.65 39.07 -7.61
CA THR A 674 -0.78 37.64 -7.28
C THR A 674 -2.20 37.15 -7.58
N PRO A 675 -2.38 35.98 -8.22
CA PRO A 675 -3.66 35.27 -8.26
C PRO A 675 -4.33 35.24 -6.88
N ILE A 676 -5.56 35.75 -6.77
CA ILE A 676 -6.34 35.62 -5.53
C ILE A 676 -7.33 34.49 -5.74
N SER A 677 -6.91 33.27 -5.43
CA SER A 677 -7.74 32.07 -5.48
C SER A 677 -8.93 32.21 -4.52
N HIS A 678 -10.13 31.89 -5.00
CA HIS A 678 -11.35 31.70 -4.22
C HIS A 678 -12.07 30.49 -4.82
N SER A 679 -12.50 29.54 -3.98
CA SER A 679 -13.38 28.42 -4.33
C SER A 679 -13.31 27.88 -5.77
N GLY A 680 -12.17 27.29 -6.15
CA GLY A 680 -11.98 26.78 -7.52
C GLY A 680 -10.95 27.58 -8.30
N ASN A 681 -11.01 27.47 -9.63
CA ASN A 681 -10.07 28.07 -10.57
C ASN A 681 -10.69 29.15 -11.45
N LYS A 682 -12.02 29.34 -11.43
CA LYS A 682 -12.74 30.25 -12.33
C LYS A 682 -13.57 31.28 -11.59
N SER A 683 -13.77 32.44 -12.21
CA SER A 683 -14.72 33.47 -11.77
C SER A 683 -15.33 34.22 -12.96
N VAL A 684 -16.44 34.93 -12.76
CA VAL A 684 -16.97 35.84 -13.79
C VAL A 684 -16.46 37.26 -13.57
N VAL A 685 -16.00 37.90 -14.65
CA VAL A 685 -15.53 39.28 -14.66
C VAL A 685 -16.51 40.16 -15.43
N ILE A 686 -16.94 41.27 -14.82
CA ILE A 686 -17.73 42.31 -15.47
C ILE A 686 -16.84 43.54 -15.67
N TYR A 687 -16.59 43.91 -16.93
CA TYR A 687 -15.61 44.93 -17.32
C TYR A 687 -16.23 46.01 -18.22
N THR A 688 -15.92 47.27 -17.91
CA THR A 688 -16.23 48.44 -18.75
C THR A 688 -14.94 49.08 -19.24
N ALA A 689 -14.83 49.32 -20.54
CA ALA A 689 -13.75 50.08 -21.14
C ALA A 689 -13.98 51.60 -21.02
N ALA A 690 -12.89 52.37 -21.04
CA ALA A 690 -12.94 53.83 -21.00
C ALA A 690 -13.36 54.45 -22.35
N ASN A 691 -13.74 55.72 -22.29
CA ASN A 691 -13.98 56.60 -23.45
C ASN A 691 -15.27 56.30 -24.24
N ALA A 692 -16.18 55.49 -23.72
CA ALA A 692 -17.51 55.35 -24.32
C ALA A 692 -18.31 56.63 -24.07
N ASP A 693 -18.94 57.17 -25.11
CA ASP A 693 -19.69 58.43 -25.03
C ASP A 693 -21.03 58.23 -24.31
N ALA A 694 -21.19 58.81 -23.11
CA ALA A 694 -22.42 58.71 -22.34
C ALA A 694 -23.66 59.15 -23.13
N ALA A 695 -23.52 60.11 -24.06
CA ALA A 695 -24.62 60.60 -24.90
C ALA A 695 -25.01 59.63 -26.02
N LYS A 696 -24.16 58.68 -26.41
CA LYS A 696 -24.57 57.56 -27.29
C LYS A 696 -25.56 56.61 -26.60
N TYR A 697 -25.76 56.79 -25.30
CA TYR A 697 -26.65 56.01 -24.46
C TYR A 697 -27.79 56.90 -23.91
N SER A 698 -28.11 58.03 -24.56
CA SER A 698 -28.99 59.12 -24.10
C SER A 698 -30.41 58.73 -23.72
N SER A 699 -30.95 57.57 -24.13
CA SER A 699 -32.20 57.04 -23.57
C SER A 699 -32.04 56.46 -22.15
N HIS A 700 -30.80 56.28 -21.69
CA HIS A 700 -30.40 55.59 -20.46
C HIS A 700 -29.33 56.37 -19.64
N ALA A 701 -29.05 57.64 -19.98
CA ALA A 701 -28.12 58.45 -19.18
C ALA A 701 -28.55 58.56 -17.70
N ASN A 702 -29.83 58.33 -17.41
CA ASN A 702 -30.39 58.29 -16.06
C ASN A 702 -30.44 56.87 -15.44
N ASN A 703 -30.09 55.80 -16.18
CA ASN A 703 -30.20 54.38 -15.78
C ASN A 703 -28.86 53.62 -15.97
N LEU A 704 -27.73 54.27 -15.67
CA LEU A 704 -26.40 53.66 -15.82
C LEU A 704 -26.24 52.35 -15.01
N GLU A 705 -26.99 52.24 -13.93
CA GLU A 705 -27.04 51.11 -13.01
C GLU A 705 -27.55 49.80 -13.65
N HIS A 706 -28.13 49.88 -14.85
CA HIS A 706 -28.76 48.74 -15.53
C HIS A 706 -28.27 48.53 -16.96
N LEU A 707 -27.12 49.09 -17.34
CA LEU A 707 -26.68 49.04 -18.74
C LEU A 707 -26.00 47.71 -19.14
N GLN A 708 -25.25 47.08 -18.23
CA GLN A 708 -24.74 45.73 -18.40
C GLN A 708 -24.64 44.96 -17.10
N GLY A 709 -24.64 43.64 -17.27
CA GLY A 709 -24.25 42.73 -16.23
C GLY A 709 -24.16 41.30 -16.71
N VAL A 710 -24.11 40.42 -15.73
CA VAL A 710 -24.33 38.99 -15.92
C VAL A 710 -25.65 38.62 -15.27
N ALA A 711 -26.42 37.72 -15.89
CA ALA A 711 -27.70 37.27 -15.37
C ALA A 711 -27.93 35.79 -15.65
N GLN A 712 -28.75 35.16 -14.82
CA GLN A 712 -29.24 33.80 -15.01
C GLN A 712 -30.76 33.78 -14.82
N ARG A 713 -31.47 33.09 -15.72
CA ARG A 713 -32.92 32.87 -15.60
C ARG A 713 -33.20 31.66 -14.72
N LEU A 714 -34.23 31.74 -13.89
CA LEU A 714 -34.66 30.69 -12.98
C LEU A 714 -36.16 30.80 -12.66
N SER A 715 -36.68 29.86 -11.87
CA SER A 715 -38.07 29.79 -11.41
C SER A 715 -38.11 29.72 -9.88
N LEU A 716 -38.85 30.63 -9.25
CA LEU A 716 -38.99 30.71 -7.79
C LEU A 716 -40.46 30.66 -7.34
N ASP A 717 -40.67 30.18 -6.12
CA ASP A 717 -41.99 30.17 -5.46
C ASP A 717 -42.26 31.54 -4.82
N ASN A 718 -43.33 32.19 -5.28
CA ASN A 718 -43.80 33.50 -4.82
C ASN A 718 -44.06 33.59 -3.31
N SER A 719 -44.32 32.47 -2.64
CA SER A 719 -44.62 32.42 -1.20
C SER A 719 -43.37 32.40 -0.32
N LYS A 720 -42.17 32.28 -0.90
CA LYS A 720 -40.93 31.99 -0.18
C LYS A 720 -39.96 33.17 -0.17
N LYS A 721 -38.99 33.07 0.73
CA LYS A 721 -37.86 33.98 0.83
C LYS A 721 -36.59 33.26 0.37
N TYR A 722 -35.71 33.99 -0.28
CA TYR A 722 -34.47 33.44 -0.80
C TYR A 722 -33.27 34.27 -0.35
N LYS A 723 -32.15 33.61 -0.05
CA LYS A 723 -30.88 34.22 0.29
C LYS A 723 -29.92 34.06 -0.89
N LEU A 724 -29.55 35.17 -1.51
CA LEU A 724 -28.47 35.24 -2.48
C LEU A 724 -27.17 35.56 -1.75
N GLN A 725 -26.19 34.68 -1.86
CA GLN A 725 -24.83 34.84 -1.36
C GLN A 725 -23.88 34.79 -2.55
N PHE A 726 -22.84 35.63 -2.53
CA PHE A 726 -21.81 35.65 -3.55
C PHE A 726 -20.55 36.32 -3.01
N PHE A 727 -19.41 36.00 -3.60
CA PHE A 727 -18.15 36.69 -3.35
C PHE A 727 -17.88 37.68 -4.46
N CYS A 728 -17.38 38.85 -4.10
CA CYS A 728 -17.02 39.89 -5.04
C CYS A 728 -15.62 40.41 -4.72
N TYR A 729 -14.81 40.55 -5.75
CA TYR A 729 -13.50 41.16 -5.67
C TYR A 729 -13.40 42.35 -6.63
N ARG A 730 -12.92 43.48 -6.11
CA ARG A 730 -12.65 44.69 -6.89
C ARG A 730 -11.14 44.97 -6.83
N PRO A 731 -10.38 44.72 -7.90
CA PRO A 731 -8.97 45.09 -7.91
C PRO A 731 -8.79 46.61 -7.98
N ASP A 732 -7.69 47.14 -7.46
CA ASP A 732 -7.39 48.58 -7.51
C ASP A 732 -7.22 49.10 -8.93
N LEU A 733 -6.78 48.23 -9.83
CA LEU A 733 -6.50 48.54 -11.21
C LEU A 733 -7.30 47.59 -12.11
N VAL A 734 -7.75 48.05 -13.27
CA VAL A 734 -8.38 47.25 -14.35
C VAL A 734 -7.38 46.83 -15.43
N TRP A 735 -7.76 45.90 -16.30
CA TRP A 735 -6.94 45.48 -17.43
C TRP A 735 -6.55 46.64 -18.38
N GLY A 736 -5.29 46.69 -18.78
CA GLY A 736 -4.80 47.69 -19.73
C GLY A 736 -3.28 47.75 -19.90
N THR A 737 -2.81 48.88 -20.42
CA THR A 737 -1.40 49.16 -20.77
C THR A 737 -0.51 49.36 -19.53
N THR A 738 0.81 49.48 -19.69
CA THR A 738 1.75 49.73 -18.57
C THR A 738 1.56 51.05 -17.81
N ASN A 739 0.69 51.96 -18.27
CA ASN A 739 0.37 53.20 -17.57
C ASN A 739 -0.66 52.97 -16.45
N VAL A 740 -0.17 52.86 -15.21
CA VAL A 740 -0.98 52.66 -13.99
C VAL A 740 -2.07 53.72 -13.83
N ALA A 741 -1.79 55.00 -14.11
CA ALA A 741 -2.76 56.08 -13.98
C ALA A 741 -3.94 55.93 -14.97
N ALA A 742 -3.74 55.27 -16.11
CA ALA A 742 -4.77 55.02 -17.10
C ALA A 742 -5.59 53.74 -16.83
N ASN A 743 -5.27 52.99 -15.78
CA ASN A 743 -5.89 51.72 -15.43
C ASN A 743 -6.53 51.72 -14.05
N ILE A 744 -6.71 52.88 -13.42
CA ILE A 744 -7.42 52.96 -12.13
C ILE A 744 -8.82 52.34 -12.28
N ASN A 745 -9.22 51.52 -11.31
CA ASN A 745 -10.54 50.92 -11.27
C ASN A 745 -11.56 51.83 -10.57
N HIS A 746 -12.49 52.36 -11.36
CA HIS A 746 -13.53 53.29 -10.91
C HIS A 746 -14.83 52.60 -10.46
N ALA A 747 -14.82 51.26 -10.27
CA ALA A 747 -15.99 50.53 -9.80
C ALA A 747 -16.31 50.85 -8.33
N GLU A 748 -17.24 51.77 -8.08
CA GLU A 748 -17.66 52.11 -6.71
C GLU A 748 -18.88 51.32 -6.24
N LYS A 749 -19.70 50.83 -7.17
CA LYS A 749 -20.98 50.19 -6.85
C LYS A 749 -21.26 49.02 -7.78
N ILE A 750 -21.96 48.04 -7.23
CA ILE A 750 -22.59 46.95 -7.98
C ILE A 750 -24.08 46.92 -7.63
N VAL A 751 -24.93 46.74 -8.64
CA VAL A 751 -26.37 46.55 -8.46
C VAL A 751 -26.69 45.08 -8.62
N VAL A 752 -27.36 44.53 -7.61
CA VAL A 752 -27.76 43.13 -7.59
C VAL A 752 -29.27 43.06 -7.40
N GLY A 753 -29.95 42.28 -8.23
CA GLY A 753 -31.40 42.27 -8.20
C GLY A 753 -32.05 41.06 -8.84
N ILE A 754 -33.37 41.09 -8.82
CA ILE A 754 -34.25 40.09 -9.41
C ILE A 754 -35.33 40.79 -10.25
N VAL A 755 -35.61 40.22 -11.41
CA VAL A 755 -36.63 40.71 -12.34
C VAL A 755 -37.67 39.62 -12.61
N SER A 756 -38.95 39.97 -12.50
CA SER A 756 -40.07 39.13 -12.88
C SER A 756 -40.29 39.19 -14.38
N SER A 757 -40.57 38.04 -15.01
CA SER A 757 -40.94 38.00 -16.44
C SER A 757 -42.31 38.63 -16.74
N THR A 758 -43.16 38.82 -15.74
CA THR A 758 -44.53 39.33 -15.93
C THR A 758 -44.49 40.78 -16.41
N GLY A 759 -44.82 41.00 -17.68
CA GLY A 759 -44.77 42.32 -18.31
C GLY A 759 -43.35 42.84 -18.57
N ALA A 760 -42.33 41.98 -18.54
CA ALA A 760 -40.96 42.35 -18.88
C ALA A 760 -40.80 42.53 -20.39
N ASN A 761 -40.06 43.56 -20.77
CA ASN A 761 -39.60 43.84 -22.12
C ASN A 761 -38.10 44.19 -22.09
N VAL A 762 -37.52 44.52 -23.25
CA VAL A 762 -36.10 44.82 -23.38
C VAL A 762 -35.60 45.96 -22.47
N ASN A 763 -36.47 46.92 -22.15
CA ASN A 763 -36.17 48.08 -21.29
C ASN A 763 -36.57 47.84 -19.82
N THR A 764 -36.97 46.62 -19.45
CA THR A 764 -37.26 46.30 -18.05
C THR A 764 -35.96 46.04 -17.33
N ASP A 765 -35.66 46.89 -16.36
CA ASP A 765 -34.37 46.86 -15.66
C ASP A 765 -34.38 45.98 -14.40
N TYR A 766 -35.43 46.05 -13.57
CA TYR A 766 -35.56 45.24 -12.36
C TYR A 766 -37.02 45.12 -11.90
N THR A 767 -37.29 44.23 -10.94
CA THR A 767 -38.51 44.26 -10.11
C THR A 767 -38.15 44.57 -8.66
N TYR A 768 -37.00 44.08 -8.20
CA TYR A 768 -36.37 44.48 -6.95
C TYR A 768 -34.86 44.48 -7.13
N GLU A 769 -34.17 45.41 -6.49
CA GLU A 769 -32.72 45.50 -6.52
C GLU A 769 -32.15 46.08 -5.23
N LYS A 770 -30.85 45.91 -5.08
CA LYS A 770 -30.04 46.50 -4.03
C LYS A 770 -28.74 47.03 -4.63
N VAL A 771 -28.46 48.30 -4.36
CA VAL A 771 -27.19 48.92 -4.69
C VAL A 771 -26.21 48.64 -3.54
N ILE A 772 -25.07 48.04 -3.88
CA ILE A 772 -24.01 47.69 -2.95
C ILE A 772 -22.79 48.57 -3.24
N THR A 773 -22.31 49.27 -2.22
CA THR A 773 -21.03 49.97 -2.28
C THR A 773 -19.88 48.95 -2.23
N LEU A 774 -18.98 49.04 -3.20
CA LEU A 774 -17.79 48.20 -3.30
C LEU A 774 -16.66 48.80 -2.49
N GLU A 775 -16.27 48.11 -1.42
CA GLU A 775 -15.12 48.51 -0.60
C GLU A 775 -13.81 48.25 -1.34
N LYS A 776 -12.80 49.07 -1.07
CA LYS A 776 -11.42 48.81 -1.51
C LYS A 776 -10.82 47.78 -0.55
N THR A 777 -10.83 46.51 -0.94
CA THR A 777 -10.34 45.39 -0.13
C THR A 777 -9.15 44.72 -0.81
N GLU A 778 -8.20 44.19 -0.02
CA GLU A 778 -7.05 43.44 -0.54
C GLU A 778 -7.43 42.04 -1.09
N GLY A 779 -8.70 41.61 -0.96
CA GLY A 779 -9.19 40.31 -1.41
C GLY A 779 -10.72 40.23 -1.55
N TRP A 780 -11.22 39.01 -1.79
CA TRP A 780 -12.63 38.72 -1.97
C TRP A 780 -13.48 39.09 -0.75
N LYS A 781 -14.66 39.66 -0.99
CA LYS A 781 -15.63 40.00 0.03
C LYS A 781 -16.95 39.28 -0.22
N GLU A 782 -17.46 38.63 0.81
CA GLU A 782 -18.77 37.99 0.79
C GLU A 782 -19.90 39.03 0.93
N TYR A 783 -20.94 38.88 0.12
CA TYR A 783 -22.16 39.66 0.18
C TYR A 783 -23.38 38.74 0.31
N ASN A 784 -24.35 39.18 1.11
CA ASN A 784 -25.57 38.46 1.40
C ASN A 784 -26.80 39.37 1.17
N ILE A 785 -27.75 38.92 0.36
CA ILE A 785 -28.99 39.63 0.02
C ILE A 785 -30.18 38.70 0.23
N THR A 786 -31.21 39.20 0.90
CA THR A 786 -32.47 38.47 1.05
C THR A 786 -33.51 39.00 0.06
N PHE A 787 -34.03 38.12 -0.79
CA PHE A 787 -35.21 38.36 -1.62
C PHE A 787 -36.45 37.84 -0.89
N ASP A 788 -37.19 38.74 -0.24
CA ASP A 788 -38.47 38.44 0.38
C ASP A 788 -39.58 38.55 -0.68
N LEU A 789 -39.83 37.48 -1.44
CA LEU A 789 -40.73 37.55 -2.59
C LEU A 789 -42.17 37.94 -2.22
N PRO A 790 -42.78 37.45 -1.13
CA PRO A 790 -44.09 37.93 -0.69
C PRO A 790 -44.14 39.46 -0.51
N ASP A 791 -43.10 40.02 0.11
CA ASP A 791 -43.01 41.45 0.38
C ASP A 791 -42.73 42.26 -0.89
N ILE A 792 -41.90 41.72 -1.79
CA ILE A 792 -41.62 42.31 -3.11
C ILE A 792 -42.88 42.32 -3.98
N ILE A 793 -43.65 41.23 -4.01
CA ILE A 793 -44.91 41.11 -4.76
C ILE A 793 -45.96 42.06 -4.19
N LYS A 794 -46.07 42.18 -2.87
CA LYS A 794 -46.96 43.14 -2.22
C LYS A 794 -46.68 44.58 -2.65
N LYS A 795 -45.39 44.92 -2.85
CA LYS A 795 -44.95 46.24 -3.33
C LYS A 795 -45.04 46.39 -4.86
N ASN A 796 -45.14 45.28 -5.60
CA ASN A 796 -45.24 45.24 -7.05
C ASN A 796 -46.43 44.36 -7.51
N PRO A 797 -47.69 44.84 -7.33
CA PRO A 797 -48.87 44.04 -7.62
C PRO A 797 -48.89 43.50 -9.06
N GLY A 798 -49.25 42.22 -9.21
CA GLY A 798 -49.33 41.55 -10.51
C GLY A 798 -48.02 40.95 -11.03
N LYS A 799 -46.92 41.02 -10.27
CA LYS A 799 -45.65 40.33 -10.60
C LYS A 799 -45.64 38.89 -10.06
N SER A 800 -44.98 37.98 -10.80
CA SER A 800 -44.70 36.59 -10.41
C SER A 800 -43.24 36.23 -10.71
N PHE A 801 -42.62 35.46 -9.82
CA PHE A 801 -41.24 34.99 -9.94
C PHE A 801 -41.12 33.51 -10.32
N GLU A 802 -42.23 32.85 -10.69
CA GLU A 802 -42.24 31.51 -11.32
C GLU A 802 -41.42 31.49 -12.63
N LYS A 803 -41.20 32.66 -13.23
CA LYS A 803 -40.15 32.86 -14.21
C LYS A 803 -39.51 34.21 -13.98
N CYS A 804 -38.24 34.20 -13.59
CA CYS A 804 -37.48 35.37 -13.21
C CYS A 804 -36.03 35.30 -13.71
N ALA A 805 -35.27 36.38 -13.49
CA ALA A 805 -33.82 36.37 -13.65
C ALA A 805 -33.16 37.11 -12.49
N ILE A 806 -32.06 36.57 -12.00
CA ILE A 806 -31.15 37.26 -11.06
C ILE A 806 -30.02 37.87 -11.86
N PHE A 807 -29.61 39.06 -11.48
CA PHE A 807 -28.60 39.81 -12.22
C PHE A 807 -27.62 40.56 -11.31
N PHE A 808 -26.45 40.82 -11.86
CA PHE A 808 -25.38 41.62 -11.28
C PHE A 808 -24.91 42.62 -12.32
N ASN A 809 -25.12 43.91 -12.06
CA ASN A 809 -24.71 44.99 -12.94
C ASN A 809 -23.62 45.85 -12.28
N ILE A 810 -22.55 46.12 -13.01
CA ILE A 810 -21.54 47.09 -12.57
C ILE A 810 -22.00 48.50 -12.96
N VAL A 811 -21.83 49.47 -12.05
CA VAL A 811 -22.18 50.88 -12.33
C VAL A 811 -20.92 51.60 -12.83
N PRO A 812 -20.85 51.99 -14.11
CA PRO A 812 -19.70 52.75 -14.60
C PRO A 812 -19.76 54.20 -14.12
N GLU A 813 -18.62 54.74 -13.73
CA GLU A 813 -18.45 56.17 -13.45
C GLU A 813 -18.32 56.95 -14.77
N ILE A 814 -18.83 58.20 -14.80
CA ILE A 814 -18.76 59.09 -15.95
C ILE A 814 -17.92 60.31 -15.59
N ASP A 815 -16.95 60.65 -16.45
CA ASP A 815 -16.10 61.81 -16.27
C ASP A 815 -16.80 63.14 -16.67
N SER A 816 -16.11 64.26 -16.41
CA SER A 816 -16.61 65.59 -16.76
C SER A 816 -16.81 65.82 -18.26
N ALA A 817 -16.20 64.98 -19.11
CA ALA A 817 -16.35 64.99 -20.57
C ALA A 817 -17.46 64.06 -21.06
N GLN A 818 -18.31 63.56 -20.16
CA GLN A 818 -19.40 62.61 -20.47
C GLN A 818 -18.88 61.31 -21.09
N LYS A 819 -17.73 60.81 -20.63
CA LYS A 819 -17.16 59.52 -21.03
C LYS A 819 -17.14 58.53 -19.88
N THR A 820 -17.34 57.24 -20.18
CA THR A 820 -17.18 56.18 -19.18
C THR A 820 -15.73 56.06 -18.73
N LEU A 821 -15.55 55.87 -17.43
CA LEU A 821 -14.28 55.45 -16.83
C LEU A 821 -14.19 53.93 -16.76
N LYS A 822 -12.98 53.39 -16.66
CA LYS A 822 -12.78 51.93 -16.64
C LYS A 822 -13.25 51.35 -15.30
N THR A 823 -13.97 50.24 -15.38
CA THR A 823 -14.44 49.52 -14.19
C THR A 823 -14.26 48.02 -14.35
N LEU A 824 -13.95 47.32 -13.26
CA LEU A 824 -13.82 45.86 -13.25
C LEU A 824 -14.26 45.29 -11.90
N VAL A 825 -15.06 44.23 -11.91
CA VAL A 825 -15.33 43.40 -10.73
C VAL A 825 -15.30 41.92 -11.10
N ASN A 826 -14.80 41.10 -10.18
CA ASN A 826 -14.91 39.65 -10.25
C ASN A 826 -16.01 39.19 -9.30
N LEU A 827 -16.82 38.22 -9.72
CA LEU A 827 -17.82 37.55 -8.91
C LEU A 827 -17.57 36.05 -8.93
N ASP A 828 -17.78 35.40 -7.80
CA ASP A 828 -17.61 33.96 -7.64
C ASP A 828 -18.54 33.40 -6.57
N ASP A 829 -18.66 32.07 -6.52
CA ASP A 829 -19.40 31.33 -5.50
C ASP A 829 -20.85 31.82 -5.32
N ILE A 830 -21.52 32.05 -6.44
CA ILE A 830 -22.89 32.57 -6.44
C ILE A 830 -23.87 31.46 -6.03
N THR A 831 -24.55 31.66 -4.91
CA THR A 831 -25.54 30.73 -4.38
C THR A 831 -26.86 31.44 -4.08
N LEU A 832 -27.98 30.82 -4.45
CA LEU A 832 -29.33 31.26 -4.11
C LEU A 832 -30.05 30.11 -3.41
N THR A 833 -30.33 30.26 -2.13
CA THR A 833 -30.98 29.22 -1.31
C THR A 833 -32.33 29.68 -0.79
N GLU A 834 -33.32 28.79 -0.72
CA GLU A 834 -34.56 29.06 0.01
C GLU A 834 -34.26 29.20 1.51
N THR A 835 -34.73 30.28 2.14
CA THR A 835 -34.64 30.47 3.58
C THR A 835 -35.91 29.97 4.25
N LYS A 836 -35.76 29.16 5.31
CA LYS A 836 -36.87 28.66 6.13
C LYS A 836 -37.58 29.77 6.90
#